data_AF-A0A7R7WBB4-F1
#
_entry.id   AF-A0A7R7WBB4-F1
#
_cell.length_a   1.000
_cell.length_b   1.000
_cell.length_c   1.000
_cell.angle_alpha   90.00
_cell.angle_beta   90.00
_cell.angle_gamma   90.00
#
_symmetry.space_group_name_H-M   'P 1'
#
loop_
_entity.id
_entity.type
_entity.pdbx_description
1 polymer ?
#
loop_
_entity_poly.entity_id
_entity_poly.type
_entity_poly.pdbx_seq_one_letter_code
_entity_poly.pdbx_strand_id
1 'polypeptide(L)'
;MEIPSYDNLYRSAIRWTTRQPTLSKTDQFVIFTKASFSSPWDDGDINNDQYDDDPNDIFDDERLFEHNPREYWFKRRCRDAHGGLKSTPSQGPIHWFRYRGHDVGFQRRVSKESSGPWFAAPETLTFYTYDDRGVLDDIMHDIRETPVKKNPRDITVYTGLSQPLSWVPMATKSPRFLSSVALDQEVKMDIVKDVTEFFDPRTEPFYKERGIPYRRGIALYGPPGTGKSSLCHAIASMLCMDIYTFSLGSSGLNDNTLSDLFQKCPERSIVLLEDIDAAGVPKRGGDISSEPSQEATGGVENAETHNTGSEQGNISLSGLLNVIDGVAAKEGRLLFITTNHIDRLDPALLRAGRVDMKAFIGYANDLMARELFYKPYLVPKDTQFMAVRQENGTIQPLSEPVSDEWEPNDLDRLANQFASNIPPGWFSPASLEGYLLRHKNDPVSAACSVKEWVDQKISSFKIGHGQELSSLRVSGSPCQFRLHGESLSISVSAVIFDAANGSGELRVVLLQRASHWELPGGTVGSTDSTIYAALKRKILEKSGLELSRINNELEIRAQTRNKEEICVAFLCIFYVSQIEAPRFPDELPLGRKCDESVRINAEKHQGFTWATEDEVRNDVYPVLGDQKATILEAFAATPRSSLWQL
;
A
#
# COMPACT_ATOMS: atom_id res chain seq x y z
N MET A 1 -24.31 7.59 -43.59
CA MET A 1 -23.90 8.15 -42.28
C MET A 1 -22.74 9.09 -42.51
N GLU A 2 -22.77 10.29 -41.93
CA GLU A 2 -21.71 11.29 -42.08
C GLU A 2 -21.12 11.64 -40.71
N ILE A 3 -19.79 11.68 -40.61
CA ILE A 3 -19.05 12.02 -39.40
C ILE A 3 -18.06 13.15 -39.76
N PRO A 4 -18.35 14.41 -39.40
CA PRO A 4 -17.47 15.53 -39.70
C PRO A 4 -16.23 15.51 -38.80
N SER A 5 -15.13 16.13 -39.25
CA SER A 5 -13.84 16.18 -38.55
C SER A 5 -13.87 16.85 -37.17
N TYR A 6 -14.85 17.70 -36.91
CA TYR A 6 -15.08 18.33 -35.60
C TYR A 6 -15.90 17.48 -34.64
N ASP A 7 -16.43 16.32 -35.07
CA ASP A 7 -17.16 15.40 -34.20
C ASP A 7 -16.19 14.52 -33.40
N ASN A 8 -16.47 14.32 -32.11
CA ASN A 8 -15.66 13.48 -31.23
C ASN A 8 -15.50 12.03 -31.74
N LEU A 9 -16.43 11.54 -32.55
CA LEU A 9 -16.41 10.20 -33.14
C LEU A 9 -15.47 10.08 -34.34
N TYR A 10 -15.04 11.19 -34.96
CA TYR A 10 -14.19 11.18 -36.15
C TYR A 10 -12.92 10.34 -35.96
N ARG A 11 -12.27 10.50 -34.79
CA ARG A 11 -11.03 9.80 -34.46
C ARG A 11 -11.22 8.29 -34.27
N SER A 12 -12.31 7.90 -33.61
CA SER A 12 -12.66 6.48 -33.50
C SER A 12 -13.01 5.89 -34.86
N ALA A 13 -13.71 6.65 -35.70
CA ALA A 13 -14.12 6.23 -37.03
C ALA A 13 -12.92 6.00 -37.96
N ILE A 14 -11.96 6.94 -38.01
CA ILE A 14 -10.74 6.77 -38.81
C ILE A 14 -9.87 5.62 -38.27
N ARG A 15 -9.92 5.31 -36.97
CA ARG A 15 -9.23 4.13 -36.39
C ARG A 15 -9.90 2.84 -36.77
N TRP A 16 -11.21 2.82 -36.68
CA TRP A 16 -12.00 1.68 -37.02
C TRP A 16 -11.78 1.29 -38.49
N THR A 17 -11.67 2.26 -39.41
CA THR A 17 -11.40 1.98 -40.83
C THR A 17 -10.03 1.36 -41.06
N THR A 18 -8.98 1.79 -40.35
CA THR A 18 -7.64 1.14 -40.44
C THR A 18 -7.63 -0.31 -39.96
N ARG A 19 -8.60 -0.71 -39.14
CA ARG A 19 -8.73 -2.08 -38.65
C ARG A 19 -9.52 -2.98 -39.60
N GLN A 20 -10.19 -2.43 -40.59
CA GLN A 20 -10.92 -3.23 -41.57
C GLN A 20 -9.93 -3.90 -42.54
N PRO A 21 -9.95 -5.24 -42.69
CA PRO A 21 -8.96 -5.98 -43.49
C PRO A 21 -8.85 -5.55 -44.96
N THR A 22 -9.96 -5.09 -45.54
CA THR A 22 -10.09 -4.65 -46.93
C THR A 22 -9.73 -3.18 -47.10
N LEU A 23 -10.13 -2.31 -46.17
CA LEU A 23 -9.77 -0.88 -46.23
C LEU A 23 -8.27 -0.64 -45.96
N SER A 24 -7.67 -1.44 -45.08
CA SER A 24 -6.23 -1.38 -44.77
C SER A 24 -5.32 -1.79 -45.94
N LYS A 25 -5.87 -2.45 -46.96
CA LYS A 25 -5.17 -2.91 -48.18
C LYS A 25 -5.62 -2.19 -49.45
N THR A 26 -6.27 -1.04 -49.32
CA THR A 26 -6.71 -0.26 -50.47
C THR A 26 -5.52 0.18 -51.33
N ASP A 27 -5.67 0.14 -52.66
CA ASP A 27 -4.63 0.56 -53.61
C ASP A 27 -4.34 2.07 -53.52
N GLN A 28 -5.25 2.83 -52.92
CA GLN A 28 -5.13 4.26 -52.71
C GLN A 28 -5.17 4.57 -51.22
N PHE A 29 -3.98 4.78 -50.65
CA PHE A 29 -3.78 4.98 -49.23
C PHE A 29 -2.84 6.15 -48.96
N VAL A 30 -2.96 6.72 -47.77
CA VAL A 30 -2.07 7.74 -47.23
C VAL A 30 -1.25 7.09 -46.12
N ILE A 31 0.07 7.18 -46.23
CA ILE A 31 1.02 6.72 -45.23
C ILE A 31 1.34 7.91 -44.32
N PHE A 32 1.27 7.72 -43.02
CA PHE A 32 1.76 8.71 -42.05
C PHE A 32 3.11 8.26 -41.50
N THR A 33 4.13 9.09 -41.65
CA THR A 33 5.52 8.79 -41.27
C THR A 33 6.10 9.64 -40.14
N LYS A 34 5.46 10.73 -39.68
CA LYS A 34 5.98 11.57 -38.56
C LYS A 34 4.91 12.41 -37.85
N ALA A 35 5.23 12.77 -36.60
CA ALA A 35 4.42 13.44 -35.58
C ALA A 35 4.39 14.98 -35.62
N SER A 36 4.72 15.63 -36.75
CA SER A 36 4.96 17.09 -36.79
C SER A 36 3.94 17.93 -37.57
N PHE A 37 2.85 17.33 -38.04
CA PHE A 37 1.68 18.08 -38.49
C PHE A 37 0.45 17.36 -37.99
N SER A 38 -0.39 18.08 -37.23
CA SER A 38 -1.73 17.70 -36.74
C SER A 38 -2.16 16.35 -37.29
N SER A 39 -1.71 15.32 -36.60
CA SER A 39 -2.17 13.99 -36.89
C SER A 39 -3.68 14.02 -36.62
N PRO A 40 -4.54 13.35 -37.41
CA PRO A 40 -5.94 13.11 -37.00
C PRO A 40 -6.06 12.44 -35.61
N TRP A 41 -4.91 11.97 -35.12
CA TRP A 41 -4.63 11.31 -33.87
C TRP A 41 -4.10 12.22 -32.74
N ASP A 42 -3.81 13.50 -32.98
CA ASP A 42 -3.29 14.39 -31.93
C ASP A 42 -4.40 15.25 -31.33
N ASP A 43 -4.42 15.31 -30.00
CA ASP A 43 -5.06 16.38 -29.27
C ASP A 43 -4.20 17.62 -29.41
N GLY A 44 -4.79 18.71 -29.90
CA GLY A 44 -4.15 20.02 -30.02
C GLY A 44 -3.82 20.70 -28.69
N ASP A 45 -3.51 19.93 -27.64
CA ASP A 45 -3.18 20.39 -26.29
C ASP A 45 -1.91 19.72 -25.73
N ILE A 46 -1.10 19.08 -26.58
CA ILE A 46 0.29 18.81 -26.22
C ILE A 46 1.05 20.11 -26.54
N ASN A 47 1.46 20.83 -25.49
CA ASN A 47 2.34 21.98 -25.62
C ASN A 47 3.43 21.69 -26.66
N ASN A 48 3.55 22.65 -27.57
CA ASN A 48 4.27 22.59 -28.82
C ASN A 48 5.79 22.57 -28.61
N ASP A 49 6.31 21.55 -27.92
CA ASP A 49 7.74 21.33 -27.81
C ASP A 49 8.17 20.44 -28.98
N GLN A 50 8.78 21.09 -29.98
CA GLN A 50 9.50 20.47 -31.07
C GLN A 50 10.58 19.53 -30.50
N TYR A 51 10.38 18.21 -30.62
CA TYR A 51 11.45 17.24 -30.38
C TYR A 51 11.63 16.39 -31.65
N ASP A 52 12.75 16.62 -32.33
CA ASP A 52 13.15 15.92 -33.55
C ASP A 52 13.53 14.46 -33.26
N ASP A 53 13.00 13.52 -34.04
CA ASP A 53 13.45 12.13 -34.07
C ASP A 53 14.81 12.02 -34.81
N ASP A 54 15.92 11.97 -34.08
CA ASP A 54 17.21 11.42 -34.57
C ASP A 54 17.48 10.05 -33.90
N PRO A 55 17.58 8.95 -34.66
CA PRO A 55 17.91 7.63 -34.14
C PRO A 55 19.36 7.46 -33.62
N ASN A 56 20.22 8.49 -33.70
CA ASN A 56 21.58 8.47 -33.13
C ASN A 56 21.67 8.92 -31.65
N ASP A 57 20.54 9.17 -30.98
CA ASP A 57 20.49 9.89 -29.71
C ASP A 57 20.61 9.03 -28.43
N ILE A 58 21.37 7.94 -28.49
CA ILE A 58 21.57 7.03 -27.34
C ILE A 58 22.24 7.77 -26.16
N PHE A 59 23.12 8.74 -26.45
CA PHE A 59 23.81 9.55 -25.44
C PHE A 59 22.90 10.57 -24.75
N ASP A 60 21.81 10.99 -25.38
CA ASP A 60 20.86 11.97 -24.83
C ASP A 60 19.75 11.28 -24.02
N ASP A 61 19.39 10.04 -24.39
CA ASP A 61 18.46 9.19 -23.64
C ASP A 61 19.01 8.77 -22.25
N GLU A 62 20.33 8.48 -22.12
CA GLU A 62 20.95 8.18 -20.82
C GLU A 62 21.00 9.41 -19.90
N ARG A 63 21.39 10.57 -20.44
CA ARG A 63 21.37 11.84 -19.70
C ARG A 63 19.95 12.23 -19.30
N LEU A 64 18.97 12.00 -20.17
CA LEU A 64 17.57 12.24 -19.88
C LEU A 64 17.07 11.37 -18.73
N PHE A 65 17.46 10.09 -18.68
CA PHE A 65 17.12 9.23 -17.54
C PHE A 65 17.73 9.75 -16.23
N GLU A 66 19.00 10.18 -16.24
CA GLU A 66 19.67 10.70 -15.04
C GLU A 66 19.02 11.98 -14.50
N HIS A 67 18.54 12.87 -15.39
CA HIS A 67 17.94 14.15 -14.99
C HIS A 67 16.43 14.06 -14.76
N ASN A 68 15.72 13.26 -15.55
CA ASN A 68 14.27 13.10 -15.49
C ASN A 68 13.84 11.68 -15.94
N PRO A 69 13.91 10.68 -15.04
CA PRO A 69 13.52 9.30 -15.34
C PRO A 69 12.09 9.17 -15.88
N ARG A 70 11.18 10.01 -15.38
CA ARG A 70 9.77 9.94 -15.76
C ARG A 70 9.55 10.39 -17.21
N GLU A 71 10.17 11.49 -17.61
CA GLU A 71 10.08 11.99 -18.98
C GLU A 71 10.72 11.01 -19.96
N TYR A 72 11.85 10.40 -19.58
CA TYR A 72 12.46 9.30 -20.33
C TYR A 72 11.44 8.16 -20.58
N TRP A 73 10.79 7.68 -19.52
CA TRP A 73 9.81 6.60 -19.65
C TRP A 73 8.55 6.99 -20.40
N PHE A 74 8.11 8.23 -20.27
CA PHE A 74 7.00 8.78 -21.02
C PHE A 74 7.30 8.78 -22.53
N LYS A 75 8.46 9.32 -22.93
CA LYS A 75 8.92 9.28 -24.33
C LYS A 75 8.99 7.86 -24.86
N ARG A 76 9.52 6.92 -24.07
CA ARG A 76 9.61 5.50 -24.47
C ARG A 76 8.24 4.85 -24.63
N ARG A 77 7.28 5.08 -23.71
CA ARG A 77 5.89 4.60 -23.83
C ARG A 77 5.20 5.17 -25.07
N CYS A 78 5.45 6.44 -25.39
CA CYS A 78 4.97 7.06 -26.62
C CYS A 78 5.58 6.36 -27.85
N ARG A 79 6.89 6.12 -27.90
CA ARG A 79 7.53 5.36 -29.00
C ARG A 79 6.90 3.97 -29.16
N ASP A 80 6.70 3.24 -28.08
CA ASP A 80 6.09 1.89 -28.08
C ASP A 80 4.63 1.92 -28.59
N ALA A 81 3.85 2.95 -28.25
CA ALA A 81 2.47 3.11 -28.73
C ALA A 81 2.38 3.52 -30.21
N HIS A 82 3.42 4.15 -30.75
CA HIS A 82 3.51 4.61 -32.14
C HIS A 82 4.27 3.63 -33.05
N GLY A 83 4.71 2.48 -32.54
CA GLY A 83 5.43 1.44 -33.27
C GLY A 83 4.63 0.81 -34.42
N GLY A 84 4.63 1.46 -35.59
CA GLY A 84 4.19 0.91 -36.88
C GLY A 84 3.78 2.00 -37.87
N LEU A 85 4.28 1.91 -39.12
CA LEU A 85 3.75 2.66 -40.27
C LEU A 85 2.25 2.39 -40.38
N LYS A 86 1.42 3.44 -40.28
CA LYS A 86 -0.05 3.33 -40.40
C LYS A 86 -0.50 3.91 -41.73
N SER A 87 -1.25 3.12 -42.49
CA SER A 87 -1.94 3.54 -43.71
C SER A 87 -3.41 3.82 -43.42
N THR A 88 -3.97 4.85 -44.05
CA THR A 88 -5.43 5.07 -44.11
C THR A 88 -5.88 5.16 -45.56
N PRO A 89 -7.14 4.85 -45.90
CA PRO A 89 -7.65 5.05 -47.26
C PRO A 89 -7.52 6.52 -47.68
N SER A 90 -7.19 6.80 -48.94
CA SER A 90 -6.97 8.17 -49.42
C SER A 90 -8.23 9.03 -49.47
N GLN A 91 -8.04 10.35 -49.49
CA GLN A 91 -9.12 11.34 -49.69
C GLN A 91 -9.62 11.33 -51.14
N GLY A 92 -10.93 11.52 -51.33
CA GLY A 92 -11.57 11.66 -52.66
C GLY A 92 -12.42 10.45 -53.09
N PRO A 93 -11.83 9.28 -53.39
CA PRO A 93 -12.56 8.14 -53.95
C PRO A 93 -13.40 7.41 -52.89
N ILE A 94 -14.41 6.67 -53.35
CA ILE A 94 -15.18 5.76 -52.51
C ILE A 94 -14.44 4.42 -52.45
N HIS A 95 -14.07 4.02 -51.24
CA HIS A 95 -13.44 2.74 -50.93
C HIS A 95 -14.52 1.74 -50.54
N TRP A 96 -14.73 0.72 -51.36
CA TRP A 96 -15.73 -0.32 -51.10
C TRP A 96 -15.12 -1.45 -50.27
N PHE A 97 -15.86 -1.90 -49.27
CA PHE A 97 -15.46 -3.02 -48.42
C PHE A 97 -16.68 -3.81 -47.95
N ARG A 98 -16.45 -5.08 -47.59
CA ARG A 98 -17.49 -5.96 -47.06
C ARG A 98 -17.48 -5.94 -45.54
N TYR A 99 -18.61 -5.63 -44.92
CA TYR A 99 -18.79 -5.57 -43.48
C TYR A 99 -20.01 -6.41 -43.08
N ARG A 100 -19.80 -7.42 -42.22
CA ARG A 100 -20.82 -8.40 -41.80
C ARG A 100 -21.66 -9.00 -42.94
N GLY A 101 -21.06 -9.15 -44.13
CA GLY A 101 -21.75 -9.71 -45.32
C GLY A 101 -22.43 -8.68 -46.22
N HIS A 102 -22.39 -7.40 -45.89
CA HIS A 102 -22.95 -6.29 -46.68
C HIS A 102 -21.83 -5.48 -47.35
N ASP A 103 -22.09 -4.95 -48.54
CA ASP A 103 -21.16 -4.06 -49.23
C ASP A 103 -21.37 -2.62 -48.78
N VAL A 104 -20.31 -2.02 -48.25
CA VAL A 104 -20.31 -0.69 -47.64
C VAL A 104 -19.29 0.18 -48.35
N GLY A 105 -19.70 1.39 -48.72
CA GLY A 105 -18.81 2.41 -49.30
C GLY A 105 -18.29 3.32 -48.21
N PHE A 106 -16.99 3.58 -48.18
CA PHE A 106 -16.35 4.55 -47.29
C PHE A 106 -15.69 5.66 -48.12
N GLN A 107 -16.00 6.92 -47.84
CA GLN A 107 -15.42 8.06 -48.54
C GLN A 107 -14.94 9.12 -47.56
N ARG A 108 -13.78 9.69 -47.86
CA ARG A 108 -13.17 10.84 -47.17
C ARG A 108 -13.33 12.07 -48.04
N ARG A 109 -14.19 13.01 -47.63
CA ARG A 109 -14.48 14.25 -48.38
C ARG A 109 -13.83 15.44 -47.69
N VAL A 110 -13.06 16.21 -48.44
CA VAL A 110 -12.46 17.46 -47.94
C VAL A 110 -13.37 18.63 -48.32
N SER A 111 -13.67 19.51 -47.38
CA SER A 111 -14.41 20.74 -47.68
C SER A 111 -13.59 21.65 -48.59
N LYS A 112 -14.24 22.22 -49.61
CA LYS A 112 -13.61 23.18 -50.53
C LYS A 112 -13.58 24.61 -49.98
N GLU A 113 -14.10 24.84 -48.77
CA GLU A 113 -14.06 26.15 -48.15
C GLU A 113 -12.63 26.48 -47.69
N SER A 114 -12.22 27.71 -48.01
CA SER A 114 -10.86 28.25 -47.93
C SER A 114 -10.18 28.00 -46.58
N SER A 115 -9.37 26.95 -46.52
CA SER A 115 -8.33 26.81 -45.51
C SER A 115 -7.08 27.53 -46.01
N GLY A 116 -6.50 28.39 -45.17
CA GLY A 116 -5.23 29.04 -45.48
C GLY A 116 -4.08 28.03 -45.64
N PRO A 117 -2.90 28.44 -46.13
CA PRO A 117 -1.75 27.56 -46.39
C PRO A 117 -1.27 26.74 -45.18
N TRP A 118 -1.73 27.12 -43.99
CA TRP A 118 -1.29 26.61 -42.69
C TRP A 118 -2.32 25.69 -42.01
N PHE A 119 -3.53 25.53 -42.56
CA PHE A 119 -4.59 24.73 -41.95
C PHE A 119 -5.03 23.61 -42.91
N ALA A 120 -5.16 22.39 -42.40
CA ALA A 120 -5.79 21.31 -43.16
C ALA A 120 -7.29 21.63 -43.34
N ALA A 121 -7.79 21.52 -44.57
CA ALA A 121 -9.21 21.68 -44.85
C ALA A 121 -10.05 20.67 -44.05
N PRO A 122 -11.17 21.09 -43.42
CA PRO A 122 -11.99 20.19 -42.62
C PRO A 122 -12.51 19.04 -43.49
N GLU A 123 -12.34 17.82 -42.99
CA GLU A 123 -12.73 16.59 -43.66
C GLU A 123 -14.04 16.05 -43.09
N THR A 124 -14.81 15.32 -43.89
CA THR A 124 -16.00 14.56 -43.48
C THR A 124 -15.87 13.12 -43.95
N LEU A 125 -16.11 12.18 -43.04
CA LEU A 125 -16.19 10.74 -43.35
C LEU A 125 -17.64 10.40 -43.72
N THR A 126 -17.83 9.70 -44.83
CA THR A 126 -19.15 9.24 -45.26
C THR A 126 -19.16 7.72 -45.46
N PHE A 127 -20.13 7.06 -44.84
CA PHE A 127 -20.43 5.65 -45.03
C PHE A 127 -21.73 5.48 -45.82
N TYR A 128 -21.68 4.66 -46.87
CA TYR A 128 -22.77 4.33 -47.78
C TYR A 128 -23.15 2.85 -47.63
N THR A 129 -24.45 2.58 -47.66
CA THR A 129 -25.05 1.23 -47.74
C THR A 129 -26.13 1.28 -48.81
N TYR A 130 -26.43 0.16 -49.45
CA TYR A 130 -27.43 0.10 -50.52
C TYR A 130 -28.87 0.03 -49.98
N ASP A 131 -29.15 -0.80 -48.97
CA ASP A 131 -30.55 -1.07 -48.56
C ASP A 131 -30.77 -1.26 -47.05
N ASP A 132 -29.74 -1.52 -46.25
CA ASP A 132 -29.90 -1.85 -44.83
C ASP A 132 -29.28 -0.78 -43.92
N ARG A 133 -30.15 0.02 -43.30
CA ARG A 133 -29.75 1.04 -42.31
C ARG A 133 -29.17 0.40 -41.03
N GLY A 134 -29.60 -0.81 -40.66
CA GLY A 134 -29.09 -1.51 -39.47
C GLY A 134 -27.59 -1.75 -39.55
N VAL A 135 -27.05 -1.93 -40.76
CA VAL A 135 -25.59 -2.03 -40.99
C VAL A 135 -24.86 -0.76 -40.60
N LEU A 136 -25.44 0.43 -40.83
CA LEU A 136 -24.83 1.69 -40.41
C LEU A 136 -24.88 1.87 -38.89
N ASP A 137 -25.95 1.39 -38.24
CA ASP A 137 -26.06 1.42 -36.77
C ASP A 137 -25.05 0.46 -36.13
N ASP A 138 -24.83 -0.71 -36.73
CA ASP A 138 -23.78 -1.67 -36.35
C ASP A 138 -22.37 -1.08 -36.51
N ILE A 139 -22.09 -0.42 -37.65
CA ILE A 139 -20.82 0.27 -37.87
C ILE A 139 -20.63 1.38 -36.84
N MET A 140 -21.68 2.14 -36.55
CA MET A 140 -21.63 3.20 -35.53
C MET A 140 -21.38 2.62 -34.14
N HIS A 141 -21.99 1.49 -33.80
CA HIS A 141 -21.68 0.77 -32.56
C HIS A 141 -20.21 0.34 -32.52
N ASP A 142 -19.69 -0.31 -33.56
CA ASP A 142 -18.29 -0.74 -33.60
C ASP A 142 -17.29 0.44 -33.61
N ILE A 143 -17.67 1.59 -34.19
CA ILE A 143 -16.90 2.83 -34.11
C ILE A 143 -16.85 3.36 -32.68
N ARG A 144 -17.97 3.34 -31.94
CA ARG A 144 -17.99 3.73 -30.51
C ARG A 144 -17.15 2.79 -29.66
N GLU A 145 -17.19 1.49 -29.94
CA GLU A 145 -16.38 0.47 -29.27
C GLU A 145 -14.91 0.52 -29.70
N THR A 146 -14.56 1.31 -30.72
CA THR A 146 -13.16 1.50 -31.12
C THR A 146 -12.47 2.45 -30.15
N PRO A 147 -11.50 1.99 -29.33
CA PRO A 147 -10.91 2.80 -28.29
C PRO A 147 -10.24 4.05 -28.88
N VAL A 148 -10.61 5.22 -28.37
CA VAL A 148 -9.89 6.49 -28.61
C VAL A 148 -8.50 6.38 -27.96
N LYS A 149 -7.50 7.11 -28.47
CA LYS A 149 -6.17 7.18 -27.85
C LYS A 149 -6.35 7.50 -26.36
N LYS A 150 -5.90 6.58 -25.50
CA LYS A 150 -5.71 6.86 -24.07
C LYS A 150 -4.66 7.96 -23.97
N ASN A 151 -4.81 8.87 -23.02
CA ASN A 151 -3.70 9.76 -22.69
C ASN A 151 -2.50 8.85 -22.36
N PRO A 152 -1.34 8.99 -23.02
CA PRO A 152 -0.20 8.12 -22.79
C PRO A 152 0.26 8.14 -21.33
N ARG A 153 -0.11 9.15 -20.54
CA ARG A 153 0.16 9.21 -19.10
C ARG A 153 -0.77 8.32 -18.28
N ASP A 154 -1.98 8.03 -18.76
CA ASP A 154 -2.95 7.22 -18.02
C ASP A 154 -2.43 5.81 -17.81
N ILE A 155 -2.70 5.27 -16.62
CA ILE A 155 -2.30 3.92 -16.24
C ILE A 155 -3.49 2.99 -16.42
N THR A 156 -3.32 1.97 -17.27
CA THR A 156 -4.34 0.95 -17.44
C THR A 156 -4.09 -0.19 -16.47
N VAL A 157 -5.14 -0.58 -15.75
CA VAL A 157 -5.16 -1.81 -14.96
C VAL A 157 -5.80 -2.90 -15.80
N TYR A 158 -5.06 -3.97 -16.05
CA TYR A 158 -5.50 -5.16 -16.74
C TYR A 158 -5.80 -6.27 -15.74
N THR A 159 -6.88 -7.01 -15.99
CA THR A 159 -7.21 -8.25 -15.28
C THR A 159 -7.00 -9.46 -16.18
N GLY A 160 -6.45 -10.53 -15.63
CA GLY A 160 -6.27 -11.79 -16.33
C GLY A 160 -7.55 -12.64 -16.28
N LEU A 161 -8.09 -13.00 -17.45
CA LEU A 161 -9.23 -13.91 -17.56
C LEU A 161 -8.78 -15.27 -18.07
N SER A 162 -9.43 -16.34 -17.60
CA SER A 162 -9.20 -17.71 -18.07
C SER A 162 -9.93 -18.01 -19.38
N GLN A 163 -11.10 -17.40 -19.60
CA GLN A 163 -11.95 -17.63 -20.78
C GLN A 163 -12.59 -16.32 -21.28
N PRO A 164 -12.14 -15.78 -22.43
CA PRO A 164 -10.95 -16.18 -23.19
C PRO A 164 -9.66 -15.89 -22.41
N LEU A 165 -8.60 -16.66 -22.69
CA LEU A 165 -7.29 -16.49 -22.05
C LEU A 165 -6.58 -15.22 -22.56
N SER A 166 -6.88 -14.09 -21.92
CA SER A 166 -6.35 -12.78 -22.29
C SER A 166 -6.27 -11.80 -21.11
N TRP A 167 -5.43 -10.78 -21.29
CA TRP A 167 -5.41 -9.59 -20.44
C TRP A 167 -6.46 -8.61 -20.94
N VAL A 168 -7.44 -8.30 -20.09
CA VAL A 168 -8.54 -7.39 -20.43
C VAL A 168 -8.40 -6.12 -19.60
N PRO A 169 -8.50 -4.92 -20.20
CA PRO A 169 -8.47 -3.68 -19.44
C PRO A 169 -9.69 -3.61 -18.51
N MET A 170 -9.43 -3.53 -17.20
CA MET A 170 -10.46 -3.43 -16.16
C MET A 170 -10.78 -1.96 -15.85
N ALA A 171 -9.75 -1.13 -15.76
CA ALA A 171 -9.89 0.28 -15.44
C ALA A 171 -8.74 1.09 -16.06
N THR A 172 -9.01 2.35 -16.37
CA THR A 172 -7.96 3.34 -16.70
C THR A 172 -7.98 4.41 -15.63
N LYS A 173 -6.83 4.68 -15.02
CA LYS A 173 -6.70 5.65 -13.92
C LYS A 173 -5.78 6.77 -14.35
N SER A 174 -6.09 7.98 -13.87
CA SER A 174 -5.20 9.12 -14.01
C SER A 174 -3.89 8.88 -13.26
N PRO A 175 -2.77 9.47 -13.73
CA PRO A 175 -1.49 9.36 -13.05
C PRO A 175 -1.58 9.81 -11.60
N ARG A 176 -0.89 9.09 -10.72
CA ARG A 176 -0.75 9.44 -9.31
C ARG A 176 0.71 9.76 -8.99
N PHE A 177 1.00 10.96 -8.49
CA PHE A 177 2.36 11.30 -8.07
C PHE A 177 2.73 10.63 -6.74
N LEU A 178 4.03 10.34 -6.56
CA LEU A 178 4.57 9.76 -5.30
C LEU A 178 4.35 10.68 -4.10
N SER A 179 4.47 12.00 -4.31
CA SER A 179 4.14 13.03 -3.32
C SER A 179 2.74 12.85 -2.72
N SER A 180 1.74 12.42 -3.50
CA SER A 180 0.35 12.23 -3.03
C SER A 180 0.11 11.01 -2.12
N VAL A 181 1.13 10.19 -1.90
CA VAL A 181 1.08 8.97 -1.07
C VAL A 181 1.94 9.19 0.15
N ALA A 182 1.33 9.52 1.29
CA ALA A 182 2.05 9.69 2.55
C ALA A 182 2.45 8.33 3.13
N LEU A 183 3.75 8.13 3.34
CA LEU A 183 4.38 6.93 3.87
C LEU A 183 5.58 7.37 4.70
N ASP A 184 6.15 6.43 5.46
CA ASP A 184 7.46 6.66 6.06
C ASP A 184 8.47 7.04 4.96
N GLN A 185 9.17 8.17 5.15
CA GLN A 185 10.01 8.74 4.11
C GLN A 185 11.17 7.82 3.76
N GLU A 186 11.81 7.20 4.74
CA GLU A 186 12.94 6.28 4.52
C GLU A 186 12.48 5.07 3.70
N VAL A 187 11.36 4.46 4.10
CA VAL A 187 10.79 3.32 3.37
C VAL A 187 10.43 3.70 1.94
N LYS A 188 9.84 4.89 1.72
CA LYS A 188 9.49 5.37 0.38
C LYS A 188 10.74 5.63 -0.46
N MET A 189 11.77 6.26 0.10
CA MET A 189 13.04 6.52 -0.59
C MET A 189 13.71 5.22 -1.03
N ASP A 190 13.77 4.23 -0.14
CA ASP A 190 14.41 2.94 -0.43
C ASP A 190 13.69 2.21 -1.58
N ILE A 191 12.35 2.17 -1.56
CA ILE A 191 11.56 1.53 -2.63
C ILE A 191 11.76 2.25 -3.95
N VAL A 192 11.68 3.60 -3.95
CA VAL A 192 11.81 4.39 -5.18
C VAL A 192 13.22 4.24 -5.75
N LYS A 193 14.25 4.27 -4.90
CA LYS A 193 15.64 4.04 -5.30
C LYS A 193 15.81 2.66 -5.92
N ASP A 194 15.32 1.62 -5.26
CA ASP A 194 15.41 0.23 -5.72
C ASP A 194 14.77 0.04 -7.10
N VAL A 195 13.57 0.58 -7.29
CA VAL A 195 12.82 0.48 -8.53
C VAL A 195 13.48 1.27 -9.65
N THR A 196 13.96 2.49 -9.38
CA THR A 196 14.67 3.31 -10.35
C THR A 196 15.99 2.67 -10.77
N GLU A 197 16.76 2.10 -9.82
CA GLU A 197 18.00 1.37 -10.12
C GLU A 197 17.73 0.12 -10.94
N PHE A 198 16.69 -0.65 -10.60
CA PHE A 198 16.33 -1.84 -11.36
C PHE A 198 16.03 -1.53 -12.83
N PHE A 199 15.28 -0.45 -13.09
CA PHE A 199 14.89 -0.06 -14.44
C PHE A 199 15.89 0.86 -15.15
N ASP A 200 16.99 1.24 -14.51
CA ASP A 200 18.05 2.00 -15.18
C ASP A 200 18.47 1.29 -16.48
N PRO A 201 18.56 1.99 -17.63
CA PRO A 201 18.94 1.39 -18.90
C PRO A 201 20.25 0.57 -18.86
N ARG A 202 21.15 0.88 -17.92
CA ARG A 202 22.43 0.21 -17.70
C ARG A 202 22.30 -1.10 -16.93
N THR A 203 21.22 -1.28 -16.18
CA THR A 203 21.03 -2.43 -15.28
C THR A 203 20.67 -3.71 -16.06
N GLU A 204 19.80 -3.63 -17.06
CA GLU A 204 19.42 -4.82 -17.85
C GLU A 204 20.63 -5.50 -18.53
N PRO A 205 21.55 -4.79 -19.21
CA PRO A 205 22.80 -5.37 -19.72
C PRO A 205 23.65 -6.02 -18.62
N PHE A 206 23.79 -5.36 -17.46
CA PHE A 206 24.57 -5.88 -16.34
C PHE A 206 24.07 -7.25 -15.86
N TYR A 207 22.73 -7.42 -15.76
CA TYR A 207 22.11 -8.69 -15.38
C TYR A 207 22.36 -9.76 -16.44
N LYS A 208 22.13 -9.44 -17.72
CA LYS A 208 22.31 -10.36 -18.84
C LYS A 208 23.75 -10.84 -18.99
N GLU A 209 24.72 -9.93 -18.92
CA GLU A 209 26.16 -10.26 -19.03
C GLU A 209 26.64 -11.19 -17.92
N ARG A 210 25.98 -11.15 -16.75
CA ARG A 210 26.30 -12.00 -15.59
C ARG A 210 25.44 -13.26 -15.52
N GLY A 211 24.52 -13.47 -16.45
CA GLY A 211 23.58 -14.60 -16.43
C GLY A 211 22.64 -14.58 -15.22
N ILE A 212 22.37 -13.41 -14.66
CA ILE A 212 21.42 -13.23 -13.56
C ILE A 212 20.05 -12.93 -14.16
N PRO A 213 18.98 -13.68 -13.81
CA PRO A 213 17.64 -13.39 -14.32
C PRO A 213 17.22 -11.96 -14.00
N TYR A 214 16.83 -11.18 -15.02
CA TYR A 214 16.45 -9.77 -14.86
C TYR A 214 15.01 -9.64 -14.33
N ARG A 215 14.85 -9.86 -13.03
CA ARG A 215 13.57 -9.82 -12.30
C ARG A 215 13.74 -9.09 -10.97
N ARG A 216 12.67 -8.43 -10.52
CA ARG A 216 12.61 -7.79 -9.21
C ARG A 216 11.24 -8.00 -8.57
N GLY A 217 11.23 -8.45 -7.31
CA GLY A 217 10.01 -8.59 -6.53
C GLY A 217 10.01 -7.77 -5.24
N ILE A 218 8.91 -7.05 -5.00
CA ILE A 218 8.70 -6.21 -3.82
C ILE A 218 7.43 -6.65 -3.10
N ALA A 219 7.57 -7.01 -1.82
CA ALA A 219 6.43 -7.33 -0.95
C ALA A 219 6.15 -6.16 0.01
N LEU A 220 4.98 -5.55 -0.14
CA LEU A 220 4.46 -4.50 0.74
C LEU A 220 3.49 -5.13 1.73
N TYR A 221 3.75 -4.97 3.03
CA TYR A 221 2.92 -5.57 4.06
C TYR A 221 2.64 -4.62 5.22
N GLY A 222 1.51 -4.80 5.88
CA GLY A 222 1.10 -3.99 7.03
C GLY A 222 -0.41 -3.79 7.09
N PRO A 223 -0.92 -3.00 8.04
CA PRO A 223 -2.35 -2.88 8.29
C PRO A 223 -3.17 -2.40 7.06
N PRO A 224 -4.48 -2.68 7.01
CA PRO A 224 -5.32 -2.17 5.94
C PRO A 224 -5.38 -0.63 5.97
N GLY A 225 -5.56 -0.01 4.80
CA GLY A 225 -5.69 1.45 4.70
C GLY A 225 -4.39 2.25 4.90
N THR A 226 -3.21 1.61 4.84
CA THR A 226 -1.91 2.28 4.97
C THR A 226 -1.27 2.72 3.65
N GLY A 227 -1.92 2.47 2.51
CA GLY A 227 -1.48 2.98 1.21
C GLY A 227 -0.68 2.02 0.33
N LYS A 228 -0.59 0.72 0.67
CA LYS A 228 0.10 -0.32 -0.12
C LYS A 228 -0.24 -0.29 -1.63
N SER A 229 -1.52 -0.44 -1.98
CA SER A 229 -1.96 -0.42 -3.40
C SER A 229 -1.85 0.98 -4.02
N SER A 230 -1.94 2.05 -3.21
CA SER A 230 -1.74 3.43 -3.68
C SER A 230 -0.29 3.70 -4.08
N LEU A 231 0.67 3.14 -3.35
CA LEU A 231 2.10 3.21 -3.67
C LEU A 231 2.41 2.51 -4.99
N CYS A 232 1.88 1.28 -5.18
CA CYS A 232 2.02 0.56 -6.44
C CYS A 232 1.53 1.39 -7.64
N HIS A 233 0.36 2.03 -7.51
CA HIS A 233 -0.17 2.91 -8.55
C HIS A 233 0.71 4.16 -8.81
N ALA A 234 1.28 4.75 -7.76
CA ALA A 234 2.18 5.89 -7.90
C ALA A 234 3.51 5.50 -8.57
N ILE A 235 4.05 4.33 -8.25
CA ILE A 235 5.26 3.78 -8.91
C ILE A 235 4.97 3.46 -10.38
N ALA A 236 3.82 2.85 -10.67
CA ALA A 236 3.37 2.63 -12.05
C ALA A 236 3.28 3.93 -12.85
N SER A 237 2.79 5.01 -12.21
CA SER A 237 2.71 6.35 -12.80
C SER A 237 4.07 7.00 -13.02
N MET A 238 5.03 6.80 -12.10
CA MET A 238 6.41 7.27 -12.24
C MET A 238 7.12 6.58 -13.41
N LEU A 239 6.92 5.28 -13.56
CA LEU A 239 7.55 4.47 -14.61
C LEU A 239 6.78 4.49 -15.94
N CYS A 240 5.61 5.13 -15.99
CA CYS A 240 4.69 5.08 -17.12
C CYS A 240 4.40 3.62 -17.55
N MET A 241 4.13 2.72 -16.59
CA MET A 241 3.86 1.29 -16.83
C MET A 241 2.43 0.92 -16.47
N ASP A 242 1.83 0.01 -17.23
CA ASP A 242 0.50 -0.53 -16.91
C ASP A 242 0.58 -1.63 -15.83
N ILE A 243 -0.53 -1.81 -15.10
CA ILE A 243 -0.64 -2.75 -13.98
C ILE A 243 -1.42 -3.98 -14.44
N TYR A 244 -0.92 -5.17 -14.14
CA TYR A 244 -1.52 -6.46 -14.46
C TYR A 244 -1.81 -7.20 -13.16
N THR A 245 -3.09 -7.44 -12.89
CA THR A 245 -3.55 -8.10 -11.66
C THR A 245 -4.44 -9.30 -12.00
N PHE A 246 -4.53 -10.25 -11.09
CA PHE A 246 -5.46 -11.37 -11.19
C PHE A 246 -5.93 -11.75 -9.79
N SER A 247 -7.20 -12.12 -9.69
CA SER A 247 -7.77 -12.57 -8.43
C SER A 247 -7.49 -14.06 -8.26
N LEU A 248 -6.62 -14.41 -7.30
CA LEU A 248 -6.26 -15.81 -7.03
C LEU A 248 -7.47 -16.71 -6.68
N GLY A 249 -8.56 -16.12 -6.17
CA GLY A 249 -9.80 -16.83 -5.84
C GLY A 249 -10.84 -16.90 -6.96
N SER A 250 -10.56 -16.42 -8.18
CA SER A 250 -11.55 -16.47 -9.27
C SER A 250 -11.67 -17.89 -9.83
N SER A 251 -12.90 -18.39 -9.93
CA SER A 251 -13.22 -19.69 -10.50
C SER A 251 -12.74 -19.80 -11.95
N GLY A 252 -11.93 -20.83 -12.23
CA GLY A 252 -11.47 -21.15 -13.58
C GLY A 252 -10.05 -20.70 -13.95
N LEU A 253 -9.32 -20.02 -13.05
CA LEU A 253 -7.86 -19.88 -13.19
C LEU A 253 -7.18 -21.13 -12.61
N ASN A 254 -6.31 -21.75 -13.40
CA ASN A 254 -5.52 -22.91 -13.02
C ASN A 254 -4.04 -22.63 -13.32
N ASP A 255 -3.14 -23.51 -12.91
CA ASP A 255 -1.70 -23.28 -13.05
C ASP A 255 -1.24 -23.07 -14.51
N ASN A 256 -1.89 -23.76 -15.46
CA ASN A 256 -1.58 -23.63 -16.89
C ASN A 256 -2.04 -22.28 -17.44
N THR A 257 -3.28 -21.86 -17.13
CA THR A 257 -3.78 -20.55 -17.58
C THR A 257 -3.01 -19.41 -16.93
N LEU A 258 -2.58 -19.57 -15.67
CA LEU A 258 -1.71 -18.62 -15.00
C LEU A 258 -0.34 -18.49 -15.71
N SER A 259 0.29 -19.62 -16.03
CA SER A 259 1.54 -19.65 -16.79
C SER A 259 1.38 -18.95 -18.14
N ASP A 260 0.32 -19.25 -18.88
CA ASP A 260 0.08 -18.63 -20.18
C ASP A 260 -0.21 -17.12 -20.08
N LEU A 261 -0.93 -16.67 -19.04
CA LEU A 261 -1.15 -15.24 -18.78
C LEU A 261 0.16 -14.51 -18.52
N PHE A 262 1.05 -15.07 -17.70
CA PHE A 262 2.38 -14.49 -17.48
C PHE A 262 3.24 -14.52 -18.74
N GLN A 263 3.14 -15.55 -19.58
CA GLN A 263 3.83 -15.57 -20.88
C GLN A 263 3.30 -14.47 -21.82
N LYS A 264 1.99 -14.20 -21.82
CA LYS A 264 1.35 -13.14 -22.62
C LYS A 264 1.46 -11.74 -22.03
N CYS A 265 1.90 -11.61 -20.78
CA CYS A 265 2.10 -10.32 -20.16
C CYS A 265 3.19 -9.53 -20.94
N PRO A 266 2.99 -8.24 -21.25
CA PRO A 266 4.00 -7.46 -21.95
C PRO A 266 5.30 -7.32 -21.14
N GLU A 267 6.40 -7.01 -21.84
CA GLU A 267 7.61 -6.49 -21.20
C GLU A 267 7.31 -5.12 -20.60
N ARG A 268 8.12 -4.68 -19.61
CA ARG A 268 7.94 -3.36 -18.95
C ARG A 268 6.54 -3.17 -18.39
N SER A 269 6.10 -4.16 -17.61
CA SER A 269 4.83 -4.19 -16.92
C SER A 269 5.02 -4.37 -15.42
N ILE A 270 4.04 -3.91 -14.65
CA ILE A 270 3.95 -4.20 -13.22
C ILE A 270 2.91 -5.30 -13.02
N VAL A 271 3.34 -6.43 -12.45
CA VAL A 271 2.42 -7.48 -12.00
C VAL A 271 2.09 -7.23 -10.54
N LEU A 272 0.80 -7.10 -10.21
CA LEU A 272 0.32 -6.86 -8.85
C LEU A 272 -0.44 -8.09 -8.35
N LEU A 273 0.06 -8.71 -7.29
CA LEU A 273 -0.63 -9.74 -6.52
C LEU A 273 -1.24 -9.08 -5.29
N GLU A 274 -2.53 -8.80 -5.34
CA GLU A 274 -3.25 -8.11 -4.27
C GLU A 274 -3.87 -9.13 -3.30
N ASP A 275 -3.74 -8.86 -1.99
CA ASP A 275 -4.34 -9.61 -0.88
C ASP A 275 -4.12 -11.14 -0.97
N ILE A 276 -2.89 -11.55 -1.24
CA ILE A 276 -2.52 -12.97 -1.40
C ILE A 276 -2.77 -13.83 -0.14
N ASP A 277 -2.87 -13.21 1.05
CA ASP A 277 -3.26 -13.89 2.29
C ASP A 277 -4.76 -14.24 2.35
N ALA A 278 -5.61 -13.48 1.67
CA ALA A 278 -7.05 -13.75 1.59
C ALA A 278 -7.39 -14.82 0.54
N ALA A 279 -6.48 -15.07 -0.41
CA ALA A 279 -6.64 -16.06 -1.47
C ALA A 279 -6.66 -17.52 -0.99
N GLY A 280 -6.40 -17.77 0.31
CA GLY A 280 -6.49 -19.11 0.89
C GLY A 280 -5.45 -20.09 0.35
N VAL A 281 -4.34 -19.60 -0.22
CA VAL A 281 -3.26 -20.45 -0.72
C VAL A 281 -2.59 -21.13 0.50
N PRO A 282 -2.82 -22.43 0.74
CA PRO A 282 -2.37 -23.06 1.97
C PRO A 282 -0.83 -23.12 2.00
N LYS A 283 -0.25 -22.87 3.18
CA LYS A 283 1.17 -23.15 3.43
C LYS A 283 1.47 -24.60 3.07
N ARG A 284 2.60 -24.87 2.40
CA ARG A 284 3.03 -26.24 2.13
C ARG A 284 3.11 -27.03 3.45
N GLY A 285 2.18 -27.95 3.67
CA GLY A 285 2.16 -28.87 4.82
C GLY A 285 1.36 -28.43 6.05
N GLY A 286 0.44 -27.46 5.96
CA GLY A 286 -0.49 -27.16 7.06
C GLY A 286 -1.66 -28.16 7.11
N ASP A 287 -1.91 -28.72 8.30
CA ASP A 287 -2.95 -29.73 8.56
C ASP A 287 -4.32 -29.37 7.95
N ILE A 288 -4.90 -30.36 7.26
CA ILE A 288 -6.29 -30.38 6.85
C ILE A 288 -7.12 -30.55 8.13
N SER A 289 -7.40 -29.45 8.83
CA SER A 289 -8.46 -29.39 9.85
C SER A 289 -9.56 -28.45 9.39
N SER A 290 -10.15 -28.74 8.23
CA SER A 290 -11.52 -28.35 7.95
C SER A 290 -12.43 -29.35 8.68
N GLU A 291 -12.90 -28.99 9.87
CA GLU A 291 -14.01 -29.70 10.51
C GLU A 291 -15.23 -29.63 9.58
N PRO A 292 -15.83 -30.77 9.18
CA PRO A 292 -17.13 -30.77 8.54
C PRO A 292 -18.19 -30.56 9.62
N SER A 293 -18.97 -29.50 9.48
CA SER A 293 -20.24 -29.32 10.18
C SER A 293 -21.15 -30.52 9.93
N GLN A 294 -21.31 -31.39 10.92
CA GLN A 294 -22.26 -32.49 10.92
C GLN A 294 -23.63 -31.99 11.37
N GLU A 295 -24.55 -31.80 10.43
CA GLU A 295 -25.99 -31.93 10.66
C GLU A 295 -26.61 -32.68 9.49
N ALA A 296 -26.91 -33.97 9.68
CA ALA A 296 -28.18 -34.60 9.32
C ALA A 296 -28.10 -36.13 9.49
N THR A 297 -29.09 -36.63 10.20
CA THR A 297 -29.36 -38.01 10.59
C THR A 297 -29.78 -38.93 9.44
N GLY A 298 -29.23 -40.16 9.43
CA GLY A 298 -29.96 -41.43 9.22
C GLY A 298 -30.33 -41.88 7.80
N GLY A 299 -29.76 -43.03 7.38
CA GLY A 299 -30.29 -43.83 6.27
C GLY A 299 -29.24 -44.78 5.66
N VAL A 300 -29.57 -46.07 5.57
CA VAL A 300 -28.66 -47.22 5.38
C VAL A 300 -28.41 -47.55 3.90
N GLU A 301 -27.16 -47.93 3.62
CA GLU A 301 -26.55 -48.75 2.55
C GLU A 301 -27.26 -48.94 1.19
N ASN A 302 -26.56 -48.61 0.09
CA ASN A 302 -26.31 -49.53 -1.03
C ASN A 302 -25.19 -49.06 -1.97
N ALA A 303 -24.59 -50.03 -2.64
CA ALA A 303 -23.29 -50.03 -3.29
C ALA A 303 -23.19 -49.37 -4.68
N GLU A 304 -21.92 -49.22 -5.09
CA GLU A 304 -21.38 -49.12 -6.47
C GLU A 304 -21.34 -47.75 -7.18
N THR A 305 -20.11 -47.42 -7.61
CA THR A 305 -19.73 -46.57 -8.76
C THR A 305 -20.20 -45.12 -8.79
N HIS A 306 -19.28 -44.19 -8.55
CA HIS A 306 -18.80 -43.23 -9.57
C HIS A 306 -17.65 -42.38 -9.00
N ASN A 307 -16.45 -42.67 -9.48
CA ASN A 307 -15.29 -41.80 -9.41
C ASN A 307 -15.55 -40.61 -10.37
N THR A 308 -16.05 -39.48 -9.86
CA THR A 308 -16.02 -38.16 -10.51
C THR A 308 -16.69 -37.13 -9.59
N GLY A 309 -15.91 -36.25 -8.95
CA GLY A 309 -16.48 -35.22 -8.06
C GLY A 309 -15.46 -34.14 -7.66
N SER A 310 -15.17 -33.24 -8.61
CA SER A 310 -14.70 -31.85 -8.43
C SER A 310 -13.40 -31.56 -7.65
N GLU A 311 -12.24 -31.87 -8.25
CA GLU A 311 -11.06 -30.99 -8.14
C GLU A 311 -11.14 -29.92 -9.25
N GLN A 312 -12.08 -28.98 -9.13
CA GLN A 312 -12.26 -27.92 -10.12
C GLN A 312 -11.39 -26.69 -9.78
N GLY A 313 -10.24 -26.59 -10.44
CA GLY A 313 -9.71 -25.31 -10.95
C GLY A 313 -9.29 -24.23 -9.94
N ASN A 314 -8.53 -24.60 -8.90
CA ASN A 314 -7.83 -23.62 -8.07
C ASN A 314 -6.34 -23.53 -8.43
N ILE A 315 -5.80 -22.31 -8.38
CA ILE A 315 -4.36 -22.04 -8.53
C ILE A 315 -3.62 -22.68 -7.35
N SER A 316 -2.60 -23.48 -7.63
CA SER A 316 -1.71 -24.01 -6.61
C SER A 316 -0.60 -23.01 -6.29
N LEU A 317 -0.13 -22.99 -5.04
CA LEU A 317 1.05 -22.21 -4.66
C LEU A 317 2.25 -22.58 -5.56
N SER A 318 2.42 -23.86 -5.83
CA SER A 318 3.52 -24.36 -6.67
C SER A 318 3.44 -23.82 -8.09
N GLY A 319 2.23 -23.71 -8.66
CA GLY A 319 1.98 -23.09 -9.95
C GLY A 319 2.39 -21.62 -9.95
N LEU A 320 1.92 -20.84 -8.97
CA LEU A 320 2.30 -19.44 -8.83
C LEU A 320 3.82 -19.24 -8.70
N LEU A 321 4.47 -20.05 -7.86
CA LEU A 321 5.92 -19.99 -7.65
C LEU A 321 6.68 -20.25 -8.96
N ASN A 322 6.32 -21.32 -9.69
CA ASN A 322 6.95 -21.66 -10.97
C ASN A 322 6.79 -20.57 -12.02
N VAL A 323 5.71 -19.81 -11.97
CA VAL A 323 5.45 -18.71 -12.90
C VAL A 323 6.30 -17.47 -12.57
N ILE A 324 6.60 -17.24 -11.29
CA ILE A 324 7.43 -16.12 -10.84
C ILE A 324 8.91 -16.36 -11.11
N ASP A 325 9.45 -17.55 -10.79
CA ASP A 325 10.89 -17.81 -10.84
C ASP A 325 11.32 -19.02 -11.68
N GLY A 326 10.39 -19.67 -12.37
CA GLY A 326 10.71 -20.84 -13.21
C GLY A 326 11.64 -20.51 -14.37
N VAL A 327 12.22 -21.56 -14.95
CA VAL A 327 13.17 -21.47 -16.07
C VAL A 327 12.55 -20.80 -17.31
N ALA A 328 11.24 -20.93 -17.49
CA ALA A 328 10.50 -20.31 -18.59
C ALA A 328 9.89 -18.94 -18.24
N ALA A 329 10.16 -18.39 -17.04
CA ALA A 329 9.60 -17.12 -16.62
C ALA A 329 10.25 -15.96 -17.39
N LYS A 330 9.41 -15.08 -17.95
CA LYS A 330 9.86 -13.90 -18.69
C LYS A 330 10.49 -12.85 -17.76
N GLU A 331 11.44 -12.12 -18.30
CA GLU A 331 12.25 -11.11 -17.61
C GLU A 331 11.76 -9.68 -17.91
N GLY A 332 12.33 -8.67 -17.24
CA GLY A 332 12.04 -7.25 -17.49
C GLY A 332 10.71 -6.78 -16.92
N ARG A 333 10.27 -7.35 -15.80
CA ARG A 333 9.02 -7.02 -15.10
C ARG A 333 9.24 -6.81 -13.62
N LEU A 334 8.42 -5.95 -13.03
CA LEU A 334 8.38 -5.69 -11.60
C LEU A 334 7.18 -6.41 -10.98
N LEU A 335 7.42 -7.24 -9.97
CA LEU A 335 6.38 -7.92 -9.20
C LEU A 335 6.12 -7.15 -7.91
N PHE A 336 4.90 -6.68 -7.71
CA PHE A 336 4.40 -6.20 -6.43
C PHE A 336 3.50 -7.25 -5.77
N ILE A 337 3.74 -7.51 -4.49
CA ILE A 337 2.87 -8.32 -3.64
C ILE A 337 2.36 -7.42 -2.53
N THR A 338 1.05 -7.35 -2.32
CA THR A 338 0.46 -6.66 -1.18
C THR A 338 -0.22 -7.67 -0.26
N THR A 339 -0.01 -7.52 1.05
CA THR A 339 -0.67 -8.37 2.06
C THR A 339 -0.89 -7.60 3.36
N ASN A 340 -1.92 -7.97 4.12
CA ASN A 340 -2.08 -7.45 5.48
C ASN A 340 -1.28 -8.25 6.51
N HIS A 341 -0.97 -9.52 6.20
CA HIS A 341 -0.40 -10.49 7.13
C HIS A 341 0.72 -11.29 6.44
N ILE A 342 1.95 -10.77 6.50
CA ILE A 342 3.11 -11.42 5.86
C ILE A 342 3.42 -12.81 6.45
N ASP A 343 3.07 -13.03 7.71
CA ASP A 343 3.21 -14.29 8.45
C ASP A 343 2.33 -15.42 7.88
N ARG A 344 1.25 -15.06 7.17
CA ARG A 344 0.37 -16.03 6.49
C ARG A 344 0.95 -16.52 5.17
N LEU A 345 1.91 -15.79 4.59
CA LEU A 345 2.50 -16.18 3.32
C LEU A 345 3.46 -17.35 3.47
N ASP A 346 3.55 -18.17 2.43
CA ASP A 346 4.50 -19.28 2.40
C ASP A 346 5.94 -18.73 2.32
N PRO A 347 6.87 -19.18 3.18
CA PRO A 347 8.27 -18.74 3.14
C PRO A 347 8.97 -18.97 1.79
N ALA A 348 8.49 -19.91 0.97
CA ALA A 348 8.99 -20.13 -0.37
C ALA A 348 8.69 -18.95 -1.31
N LEU A 349 7.57 -18.25 -1.14
CA LEU A 349 7.26 -17.04 -1.91
C LEU A 349 8.20 -15.88 -1.55
N LEU A 350 8.60 -15.82 -0.28
CA LEU A 350 9.40 -14.73 0.29
C LEU A 350 10.93 -14.91 0.15
N ARG A 351 11.39 -15.87 -0.67
CA ARG A 351 12.82 -16.11 -0.95
C ARG A 351 13.37 -15.11 -1.98
N ALA A 352 14.66 -14.81 -1.85
CA ALA A 352 15.40 -13.98 -2.82
C ALA A 352 15.31 -14.59 -4.23
N GLY A 353 15.17 -13.75 -5.25
CA GLY A 353 14.86 -14.14 -6.63
C GLY A 353 13.36 -14.20 -6.96
N ARG A 354 12.49 -14.20 -5.93
CA ARG A 354 11.02 -14.02 -6.05
C ARG A 354 10.58 -12.72 -5.41
N VAL A 355 11.02 -12.50 -4.17
CA VAL A 355 10.82 -11.27 -3.39
C VAL A 355 12.18 -10.85 -2.86
N ASP A 356 12.70 -9.77 -3.42
CA ASP A 356 14.02 -9.23 -3.12
C ASP A 356 13.95 -8.13 -2.06
N MET A 357 12.83 -7.41 -2.00
CA MET A 357 12.58 -6.37 -1.01
C MET A 357 11.28 -6.63 -0.24
N LYS A 358 11.33 -6.45 1.09
CA LYS A 358 10.17 -6.53 1.99
C LYS A 358 10.02 -5.21 2.73
N ALA A 359 8.92 -4.50 2.50
CA ALA A 359 8.68 -3.19 3.10
C ALA A 359 7.43 -3.22 3.99
N PHE A 360 7.61 -2.87 5.25
CA PHE A 360 6.51 -2.69 6.20
C PHE A 360 5.92 -1.29 6.03
N ILE A 361 4.60 -1.21 5.82
CA ILE A 361 3.84 0.03 5.70
C ILE A 361 2.85 0.12 6.87
N GLY A 362 3.26 0.85 7.90
CA GLY A 362 2.54 0.99 9.16
C GLY A 362 1.56 2.17 9.23
N TYR A 363 1.10 2.43 10.45
CA TYR A 363 0.27 3.58 10.79
C TYR A 363 1.03 4.91 10.69
N ALA A 364 0.29 6.02 10.70
CA ALA A 364 0.87 7.35 10.54
C ALA A 364 1.79 7.72 11.72
N ASN A 365 3.01 8.12 11.40
CA ASN A 365 3.89 8.84 12.30
C ASN A 365 3.67 10.37 12.15
N ASP A 366 4.35 11.16 12.97
CA ASP A 366 4.23 12.63 12.97
C ASP A 366 4.51 13.25 11.58
N LEU A 367 5.55 12.78 10.90
CA LEU A 367 5.92 13.26 9.57
C LEU A 367 4.87 12.92 8.51
N MET A 368 4.33 11.69 8.55
CA MET A 368 3.23 11.26 7.69
C MET A 368 1.96 12.06 7.95
N ALA A 369 1.65 12.39 9.21
CA ALA A 369 0.49 13.22 9.54
C ALA A 369 0.61 14.62 8.95
N ARG A 370 1.82 15.22 8.95
CA ARG A 370 2.09 16.50 8.28
C ARG A 370 1.95 16.38 6.77
N GLU A 371 2.53 15.36 6.13
CA GLU A 371 2.36 15.11 4.70
C GLU A 371 0.88 14.95 4.30
N LEU A 372 0.11 14.22 5.10
CA LEU A 372 -1.32 14.05 4.88
C LEU A 372 -2.06 15.37 4.99
N PHE A 373 -1.73 16.22 5.97
CA PHE A 373 -2.33 17.54 6.12
C PHE A 373 -2.15 18.39 4.86
N TYR A 374 -0.99 18.36 4.21
CA TYR A 374 -0.76 19.15 3.01
C TYR A 374 -1.56 18.68 1.79
N LYS A 375 -1.98 17.41 1.75
CA LYS A 375 -2.61 16.79 0.57
C LYS A 375 -3.84 17.53 0.01
N PRO A 376 -4.82 17.98 0.81
CA PRO A 376 -5.92 18.80 0.31
C PRO A 376 -5.55 20.26 0.01
N TYR A 377 -4.44 20.76 0.57
CA TYR A 377 -4.13 22.20 0.56
C TYR A 377 -2.98 22.62 -0.36
N LEU A 378 -2.12 21.70 -0.78
CA LEU A 378 -1.03 21.94 -1.73
C LEU A 378 -1.22 21.15 -3.02
N VAL A 379 -0.72 21.70 -4.13
CA VAL A 379 -0.74 21.03 -5.43
C VAL A 379 0.33 19.93 -5.48
N PRO A 380 -0.02 18.65 -5.64
CA PRO A 380 0.98 17.60 -5.78
C PRO A 380 1.87 17.86 -7.00
N LYS A 381 3.19 17.89 -6.80
CA LYS A 381 4.18 17.99 -7.88
C LYS A 381 4.81 16.63 -8.15
N ASP A 382 5.58 16.55 -9.24
CA ASP A 382 6.37 15.38 -9.61
C ASP A 382 7.62 15.22 -8.72
N THR A 383 7.37 15.09 -7.42
CA THR A 383 8.35 14.91 -6.36
C THR A 383 8.02 13.64 -5.58
N GLN A 384 8.99 13.12 -4.83
CA GLN A 384 8.77 11.94 -3.98
C GLN A 384 7.93 12.26 -2.73
N PHE A 385 7.98 13.52 -2.27
CA PHE A 385 7.38 13.99 -1.02
C PHE A 385 6.61 15.30 -1.23
N MET A 386 5.60 15.53 -0.40
CA MET A 386 4.95 16.85 -0.32
C MET A 386 5.78 17.84 0.50
N ALA A 387 6.54 17.34 1.46
CA ALA A 387 7.39 18.15 2.31
C ALA A 387 8.65 17.36 2.71
N VAL A 388 9.76 18.04 2.91
CA VAL A 388 11.03 17.42 3.29
C VAL A 388 11.51 17.98 4.61
N ARG A 389 12.04 17.10 5.45
CA ARG A 389 12.71 17.48 6.69
C ARG A 389 14.12 17.99 6.36
N GLN A 390 14.37 19.25 6.70
CA GLN A 390 15.69 19.88 6.59
C GLN A 390 16.61 19.47 7.75
N GLU A 391 17.92 19.71 7.59
CA GLU A 391 18.96 19.39 8.59
C GLU A 391 18.73 20.08 9.94
N ASN A 392 18.12 21.27 9.94
CA ASN A 392 17.73 22.01 11.14
C ASN A 392 16.48 21.45 11.85
N GLY A 393 15.90 20.36 11.32
CA GLY A 393 14.70 19.72 11.85
C GLY A 393 13.37 20.35 11.39
N THR A 394 13.40 21.48 10.67
CA THR A 394 12.19 22.09 10.09
C THR A 394 11.70 21.28 8.89
N ILE A 395 10.40 21.25 8.67
CA ILE A 395 9.79 20.62 7.49
C ILE A 395 9.40 21.73 6.53
N GLN A 396 9.80 21.61 5.28
CA GLN A 396 9.48 22.59 4.25
C GLN A 396 8.54 21.96 3.21
N PRO A 397 7.37 22.56 2.93
CA PRO A 397 6.54 22.14 1.81
C PRO A 397 7.27 22.37 0.48
N LEU A 398 7.21 21.37 -0.41
CA LEU A 398 7.85 21.39 -1.73
C LEU A 398 6.94 21.93 -2.84
N SER A 399 5.68 22.19 -2.52
CA SER A 399 4.64 22.57 -3.47
C SER A 399 3.92 23.84 -3.04
N GLU A 400 3.36 24.54 -4.02
CA GLU A 400 2.57 25.74 -3.78
C GLU A 400 1.14 25.39 -3.28
N PRO A 401 0.53 26.28 -2.49
CA PRO A 401 -0.85 26.15 -2.06
C PRO A 401 -1.83 26.09 -3.25
N VAL A 402 -2.95 25.39 -3.06
CA VAL A 402 -4.03 25.31 -4.06
C VAL A 402 -4.81 26.64 -4.15
N SER A 403 -4.85 27.40 -3.07
CA SER A 403 -5.52 28.71 -3.00
C SER A 403 -4.50 29.81 -2.70
N ASP A 404 -4.61 30.93 -3.41
CA ASP A 404 -3.80 32.13 -3.18
C ASP A 404 -4.05 32.77 -1.80
N GLU A 405 -5.16 32.38 -1.13
CA GLU A 405 -5.49 32.83 0.23
C GLU A 405 -4.65 32.16 1.32
N TRP A 406 -3.93 31.09 1.00
CA TRP A 406 -3.17 30.32 1.98
C TRP A 406 -1.68 30.61 1.86
N GLU A 407 -1.06 31.05 2.96
CA GLU A 407 0.39 31.22 3.01
C GLU A 407 1.10 29.90 3.37
N PRO A 408 2.19 29.52 2.68
CA PRO A 408 2.93 28.29 2.96
C PRO A 408 3.41 28.15 4.41
N ASN A 409 3.83 29.26 5.04
CA ASN A 409 4.29 29.27 6.43
C ASN A 409 3.15 29.01 7.42
N ASP A 410 1.94 29.49 7.11
CA ASP A 410 0.78 29.25 7.96
C ASP A 410 0.29 27.82 7.80
N LEU A 411 0.29 27.28 6.58
CA LEU A 411 0.02 25.85 6.37
C LEU A 411 1.02 24.95 7.11
N ASP A 412 2.30 25.31 7.16
CA ASP A 412 3.29 24.57 7.94
C ASP A 412 3.00 24.61 9.45
N ARG A 413 2.69 25.79 9.99
CA ARG A 413 2.28 25.93 11.40
C ARG A 413 1.06 25.09 11.72
N LEU A 414 0.05 25.11 10.86
CA LEU A 414 -1.18 24.33 11.02
C LEU A 414 -0.92 22.82 10.88
N ALA A 415 -0.03 22.40 9.97
CA ALA A 415 0.38 21.01 9.84
C ALA A 415 1.11 20.51 11.10
N ASN A 416 1.99 21.34 11.67
CA ASN A 416 2.69 21.04 12.93
C ASN A 416 1.69 20.92 14.09
N GLN A 417 0.73 21.84 14.19
CA GLN A 417 -0.35 21.76 15.18
C GLN A 417 -1.19 20.49 14.98
N PHE A 418 -1.56 20.18 13.74
CA PHE A 418 -2.34 18.99 13.41
C PHE A 418 -1.62 17.71 13.84
N ALA A 419 -0.36 17.55 13.43
CA ALA A 419 0.44 16.37 13.74
C ALA A 419 0.74 16.23 15.24
N SER A 420 0.98 17.34 15.95
CA SER A 420 1.23 17.32 17.41
C SER A 420 0.03 16.80 18.22
N ASN A 421 -1.18 16.91 17.68
CA ASN A 421 -2.41 16.41 18.30
C ASN A 421 -2.75 14.96 17.87
N ILE A 422 -1.92 14.33 17.03
CA ILE A 422 -2.13 12.95 16.57
C ILE A 422 -1.10 12.05 17.24
N PRO A 423 -1.54 11.14 18.12
CA PRO A 423 -0.65 10.14 18.69
C PRO A 423 -0.02 9.26 17.60
N PRO A 424 1.31 9.10 17.59
CA PRO A 424 1.99 8.33 16.56
C PRO A 424 1.56 6.86 16.60
N GLY A 425 1.34 6.27 15.43
CA GLY A 425 1.01 4.85 15.30
C GLY A 425 -0.46 4.48 15.58
N TRP A 426 -1.33 5.44 15.87
CA TRP A 426 -2.73 5.18 16.20
C TRP A 426 -3.67 5.10 15.01
N PHE A 427 -3.42 5.92 13.98
CA PHE A 427 -4.36 6.09 12.87
C PHE A 427 -3.74 5.65 11.55
N SER A 428 -4.54 4.98 10.71
CA SER A 428 -4.16 4.73 9.32
C SER A 428 -4.17 6.04 8.52
N PRO A 429 -3.26 6.19 7.54
CA PRO A 429 -3.31 7.27 6.57
C PRO A 429 -4.71 7.47 5.97
N ALA A 430 -5.42 6.39 5.64
CA ALA A 430 -6.79 6.47 5.13
C ALA A 430 -7.78 7.10 6.13
N SER A 431 -7.63 6.82 7.43
CA SER A 431 -8.49 7.41 8.47
C SER A 431 -8.26 8.91 8.60
N LEU A 432 -6.99 9.34 8.63
CA LEU A 432 -6.61 10.75 8.68
C LEU A 432 -7.00 11.50 7.41
N GLU A 433 -6.82 10.88 6.24
CA GLU A 433 -7.26 11.43 4.96
C GLU A 433 -8.79 11.62 4.94
N GLY A 434 -9.54 10.64 5.46
CA GLY A 434 -10.99 10.75 5.60
C GLY A 434 -11.44 11.88 6.54
N TYR A 435 -10.66 12.21 7.57
CA TYR A 435 -10.88 13.38 8.41
C TYR A 435 -10.61 14.68 7.64
N LEU A 436 -9.42 14.79 7.02
CA LEU A 436 -8.98 15.99 6.30
C LEU A 436 -9.89 16.35 5.12
N LEU A 437 -10.44 15.35 4.42
CA LEU A 437 -11.39 15.58 3.33
C LEU A 437 -12.69 16.27 3.79
N ARG A 438 -13.07 16.16 5.06
CA ARG A 438 -14.21 16.90 5.64
C ARG A 438 -13.89 18.38 5.86
N HIS A 439 -12.60 18.71 5.95
CA HIS A 439 -12.06 20.06 6.15
C HIS A 439 -11.27 20.56 4.92
N LYS A 440 -11.55 20.01 3.73
CA LYS A 440 -10.76 20.24 2.50
C LYS A 440 -10.61 21.71 2.06
N ASN A 441 -11.52 22.57 2.50
CA ASN A 441 -11.51 24.00 2.16
C ASN A 441 -11.11 24.90 3.34
N ASP A 442 -10.80 24.33 4.51
CA ASP A 442 -10.51 25.08 5.74
C ASP A 442 -9.38 24.40 6.54
N PRO A 443 -8.11 24.78 6.29
CA PRO A 443 -6.96 24.21 7.00
C PRO A 443 -6.94 24.59 8.49
N VAL A 444 -7.52 25.73 8.87
CA VAL A 444 -7.56 26.18 10.27
C VAL A 444 -8.52 25.30 11.07
N SER A 445 -9.70 25.03 10.52
CA SER A 445 -10.65 24.10 11.14
C SER A 445 -10.07 22.70 11.30
N ALA A 446 -9.34 22.19 10.29
CA ALA A 446 -8.67 20.89 10.39
C ALA A 446 -7.67 20.82 11.56
N ALA A 447 -6.83 21.85 11.73
CA ALA A 447 -5.81 21.86 12.78
C ALA A 447 -6.38 22.12 14.18
N CYS A 448 -7.47 22.87 14.30
CA CYS A 448 -8.11 23.17 15.57
C CYS A 448 -9.02 22.04 16.08
N SER A 449 -9.77 21.40 15.19
CA SER A 449 -10.76 20.38 15.58
C SER A 449 -10.17 18.95 15.68
N VAL A 450 -8.93 18.73 15.24
CA VAL A 450 -8.34 17.38 15.24
C VAL A 450 -8.20 16.81 16.64
N LYS A 451 -7.88 17.63 17.65
CA LYS A 451 -7.71 17.17 19.03
C LYS A 451 -9.01 16.58 19.57
N GLU A 452 -10.13 17.27 19.40
CA GLU A 452 -11.44 16.77 19.81
C GLU A 452 -11.82 15.49 19.05
N TRP A 453 -11.50 15.41 17.75
CA TRP A 453 -11.76 14.22 16.94
C TRP A 453 -10.90 13.02 17.39
N VAL A 454 -9.62 13.25 17.68
CA VAL A 454 -8.70 12.26 18.23
C VAL A 454 -9.18 11.81 19.61
N ASP A 455 -9.53 12.74 20.50
CA ASP A 455 -10.03 12.43 21.85
C ASP A 455 -11.33 11.63 21.78
N GLN A 456 -12.26 11.94 20.88
CA GLN A 456 -13.49 11.16 20.64
C GLN A 456 -13.17 9.74 20.15
N LYS A 457 -12.20 9.61 19.23
CA LYS A 457 -11.77 8.31 18.73
C LYS A 457 -11.04 7.50 19.82
N ILE A 458 -10.10 8.08 20.54
CA ILE A 458 -9.33 7.41 21.60
C ILE A 458 -10.20 7.10 22.82
N SER A 459 -11.05 8.02 23.25
CA SER A 459 -11.99 7.78 24.35
C SER A 459 -12.92 6.62 24.07
N SER A 460 -13.29 6.40 22.80
CA SER A 460 -14.03 5.20 22.42
C SER A 460 -13.23 3.92 22.74
N PHE A 461 -11.90 3.93 22.63
CA PHE A 461 -11.03 2.78 22.94
C PHE A 461 -10.70 2.60 24.44
N LYS A 462 -11.12 3.51 25.34
CA LYS A 462 -10.85 3.38 26.79
C LYS A 462 -11.70 2.25 27.40
N ILE A 463 -11.12 1.06 27.48
CA ILE A 463 -11.65 -0.08 28.25
C ILE A 463 -11.24 0.13 29.71
N GLY A 464 -12.19 0.07 30.64
CA GLY A 464 -11.87 0.14 32.08
C GLY A 464 -11.04 -1.07 32.53
N HIS A 465 -10.09 -0.91 33.46
CA HIS A 465 -9.23 -2.01 33.92
C HIS A 465 -10.00 -3.22 34.50
N GLY A 466 -11.21 -2.97 35.04
CA GLY A 466 -12.14 -3.98 35.55
C GLY A 466 -13.23 -4.43 34.56
N GLN A 467 -13.25 -3.92 33.33
CA GLN A 467 -14.23 -4.31 32.32
C GLN A 467 -13.94 -5.74 31.84
N GLU A 468 -15.01 -6.51 31.64
CA GLU A 468 -14.92 -7.88 31.20
C GLU A 468 -14.54 -7.97 29.71
N LEU A 469 -13.43 -8.63 29.42
CA LEU A 469 -12.89 -8.75 28.06
C LEU A 469 -13.60 -9.82 27.22
N SER A 470 -14.44 -10.67 27.83
CA SER A 470 -15.16 -11.77 27.16
C SER A 470 -16.00 -11.29 25.97
N SER A 471 -16.72 -10.17 26.16
CA SER A 471 -17.56 -9.54 25.13
C SER A 471 -16.78 -8.97 23.94
N LEU A 472 -15.48 -8.72 24.12
CA LEU A 472 -14.60 -8.13 23.11
C LEU A 472 -13.77 -9.19 22.38
N ARG A 473 -13.73 -10.45 22.82
CA ARG A 473 -12.91 -11.49 22.19
C ARG A 473 -13.42 -11.87 20.80
N VAL A 474 -12.50 -12.02 19.86
CA VAL A 474 -12.82 -12.53 18.52
C VAL A 474 -12.96 -14.05 18.58
N SER A 475 -14.09 -14.59 18.07
CA SER A 475 -14.30 -16.03 17.99
C SER A 475 -13.19 -16.69 17.15
N GLY A 476 -12.58 -17.76 17.67
CA GLY A 476 -11.47 -18.48 17.00
C GLY A 476 -10.07 -17.87 17.18
N SER A 477 -9.91 -16.73 17.86
CA SER A 477 -8.58 -16.15 18.13
C SER A 477 -8.45 -15.69 19.60
N PRO A 478 -7.77 -16.48 20.48
CA PRO A 478 -7.73 -16.22 21.92
C PRO A 478 -6.99 -14.94 22.32
N CYS A 479 -6.18 -14.37 21.43
CA CYS A 479 -5.34 -13.20 21.69
C CYS A 479 -5.83 -11.93 20.99
N GLN A 480 -6.93 -12.00 20.22
CA GLN A 480 -7.48 -10.87 19.49
C GLN A 480 -8.81 -10.40 20.08
N PHE A 481 -8.94 -9.08 20.15
CA PHE A 481 -10.06 -8.37 20.70
C PHE A 481 -10.62 -7.45 19.62
N ARG A 482 -11.93 -7.50 19.40
CA ARG A 482 -12.65 -6.62 18.50
C ARG A 482 -12.93 -5.31 19.24
N LEU A 483 -12.17 -4.29 18.91
CA LEU A 483 -12.35 -2.93 19.43
C LEU A 483 -12.75 -2.04 18.26
N HIS A 484 -13.98 -1.52 18.30
CA HIS A 484 -14.52 -0.60 17.29
C HIS A 484 -14.43 -1.10 15.85
N GLY A 485 -14.61 -2.41 15.64
CA GLY A 485 -14.61 -3.03 14.32
C GLY A 485 -13.24 -3.50 13.84
N GLU A 486 -12.16 -3.20 14.56
CA GLU A 486 -10.82 -3.71 14.27
C GLU A 486 -10.44 -4.85 15.22
N SER A 487 -9.76 -5.87 14.70
CA SER A 487 -9.22 -6.99 15.47
C SER A 487 -7.80 -6.66 15.93
N LEU A 488 -7.65 -6.31 17.20
CA LEU A 488 -6.39 -5.86 17.79
C LEU A 488 -5.94 -6.81 18.90
N SER A 489 -4.64 -6.83 19.20
CA SER A 489 -4.13 -7.50 20.40
C SER A 489 -4.03 -6.48 21.54
N ILE A 490 -4.15 -6.94 22.78
CA ILE A 490 -3.99 -6.08 23.96
C ILE A 490 -2.69 -6.46 24.67
N SER A 491 -1.85 -5.46 24.92
CA SER A 491 -0.63 -5.56 25.73
C SER A 491 -0.81 -4.77 27.02
N VAL A 492 -0.23 -5.25 28.12
CA VAL A 492 -0.30 -4.62 29.44
C VAL A 492 1.12 -4.52 29.98
N SER A 493 1.55 -3.34 30.40
CA SER A 493 2.88 -3.13 30.99
C SER A 493 2.81 -2.21 32.21
N ALA A 494 3.73 -2.41 33.15
CA ALA A 494 3.78 -1.67 34.39
C ALA A 494 5.11 -0.95 34.57
N VAL A 495 5.02 0.31 34.97
CA VAL A 495 6.13 1.05 35.56
C VAL A 495 6.02 0.91 37.08
N ILE A 496 6.97 0.23 37.70
CA ILE A 496 6.93 -0.08 39.13
C ILE A 496 8.05 0.68 39.82
N PHE A 497 7.69 1.57 40.74
CA PHE A 497 8.62 2.36 41.54
C PHE A 497 8.96 1.69 42.87
N ASP A 498 10.24 1.74 43.26
CA ASP A 498 10.68 1.44 44.62
C ASP A 498 10.46 2.65 45.53
N ALA A 499 9.52 2.53 46.47
CA ALA A 499 9.26 3.56 47.47
C ALA A 499 10.10 3.40 48.75
N ALA A 500 10.79 2.26 48.93
CA ALA A 500 11.41 1.86 50.20
C ALA A 500 12.95 2.01 50.24
N ASN A 501 13.53 2.78 49.32
CA ASN A 501 14.97 2.84 49.11
C ASN A 501 15.77 3.56 50.22
N GLY A 502 15.12 4.27 51.15
CA GLY A 502 15.83 5.03 52.20
C GLY A 502 16.70 6.20 51.70
N SER A 503 17.08 6.27 50.41
CA SER A 503 17.83 7.36 49.78
C SER A 503 16.96 8.52 49.30
N GLY A 504 15.63 8.35 49.26
CA GLY A 504 14.69 9.36 48.73
C GLY A 504 14.71 9.52 47.21
N GLU A 505 15.47 8.68 46.50
CA GLU A 505 15.57 8.71 45.04
C GLU A 505 14.67 7.63 44.41
N LEU A 506 13.82 8.05 43.47
CA LEU A 506 12.89 7.18 42.75
C LEU A 506 13.64 6.30 41.75
N ARG A 507 13.38 5.00 41.79
CA ARG A 507 13.95 4.03 40.84
C ARG A 507 12.86 3.13 40.28
N VAL A 508 12.98 2.76 39.01
CA VAL A 508 12.07 1.85 38.30
C VAL A 508 12.75 0.50 38.06
N VAL A 509 12.00 -0.59 38.21
CA VAL A 509 12.51 -1.94 37.86
C VAL A 509 12.48 -2.17 36.36
N LEU A 510 13.60 -2.61 35.81
CA LEU A 510 13.75 -3.06 34.43
C LEU A 510 14.20 -4.53 34.43
N LEU A 511 13.69 -5.31 33.48
CA LEU A 511 14.05 -6.71 33.30
C LEU A 511 14.93 -6.88 32.07
N GLN A 512 16.01 -7.64 32.20
CA GLN A 512 16.96 -7.88 31.12
C GLN A 512 16.51 -9.04 30.25
N ARG A 513 16.43 -8.81 28.93
CA ARG A 513 16.16 -9.83 27.92
C ARG A 513 17.14 -9.70 26.76
N ALA A 514 18.05 -10.67 26.66
CA ALA A 514 19.18 -10.63 25.72
C ALA A 514 20.00 -9.32 25.88
N SER A 515 20.17 -8.54 24.81
CA SER A 515 20.94 -7.28 24.80
C SER A 515 20.15 -6.04 25.22
N HIS A 516 18.89 -6.18 25.65
CA HIS A 516 18.01 -5.05 25.90
C HIS A 516 17.27 -5.17 27.24
N TRP A 517 16.77 -4.03 27.71
CA TRP A 517 15.97 -3.90 28.92
C TRP A 517 14.51 -3.63 28.58
N GLU A 518 13.57 -4.17 29.36
CA GLU A 518 12.13 -3.95 29.17
C GLU A 518 11.38 -3.76 30.50
N LEU A 519 10.24 -3.07 30.44
CA LEU A 519 9.29 -3.02 31.55
C LEU A 519 8.61 -4.38 31.79
N PRO A 520 8.24 -4.72 33.04
CA PRO A 520 7.39 -5.86 33.34
C PRO A 520 6.02 -5.74 32.64
N GLY A 521 5.65 -6.74 31.83
CA GLY A 521 4.41 -6.69 31.05
C GLY A 521 4.28 -7.80 30.01
N GLY A 522 3.17 -7.84 29.28
CA GLY A 522 2.98 -8.77 28.16
C GLY A 522 1.58 -8.71 27.56
N THR A 523 1.28 -9.66 26.67
CA THR A 523 -0.02 -9.74 26.01
C THR A 523 -1.08 -10.40 26.89
N VAL A 524 -2.31 -9.90 26.75
CA VAL A 524 -3.51 -10.49 27.34
C VAL A 524 -3.77 -11.85 26.67
N GLY A 525 -3.93 -12.89 27.48
CA GLY A 525 -4.16 -14.27 27.03
C GLY A 525 -5.63 -14.68 27.08
N SER A 526 -5.92 -15.94 26.74
CA SER A 526 -7.29 -16.52 26.76
C SER A 526 -7.91 -16.58 28.16
N THR A 527 -7.09 -16.75 29.20
CA THR A 527 -7.54 -16.96 30.58
C THR A 527 -7.83 -15.67 31.34
N ASP A 528 -7.51 -14.51 30.77
CA ASP A 528 -7.66 -13.22 31.46
C ASP A 528 -9.10 -12.68 31.31
N SER A 529 -9.80 -12.53 32.42
CA SER A 529 -11.15 -11.97 32.43
C SER A 529 -11.17 -10.45 32.25
N THR A 530 -10.15 -9.74 32.77
CA THR A 530 -10.02 -8.28 32.74
C THR A 530 -8.58 -7.85 32.44
N ILE A 531 -8.39 -6.58 32.07
CA ILE A 531 -7.05 -5.99 31.88
C ILE A 531 -6.26 -6.05 33.19
N TYR A 532 -6.90 -5.79 34.33
CA TYR A 532 -6.27 -5.90 35.64
C TYR A 532 -5.80 -7.34 35.94
N ALA A 533 -6.60 -8.35 35.61
CA ALA A 533 -6.21 -9.75 35.79
C ALA A 533 -5.00 -10.12 34.93
N ALA A 534 -4.98 -9.66 33.67
CA ALA A 534 -3.85 -9.86 32.77
C ALA A 534 -2.57 -9.20 33.29
N LEU A 535 -2.69 -7.95 33.77
CA LEU A 535 -1.58 -7.15 34.31
C LEU A 535 -0.99 -7.82 35.57
N LYS A 536 -1.84 -8.20 36.53
CA LYS A 536 -1.42 -8.91 37.75
C LYS A 536 -0.70 -10.22 37.43
N ARG A 537 -1.26 -11.02 36.51
CA ARG A 537 -0.64 -12.28 36.09
C ARG A 537 0.70 -12.05 35.41
N LYS A 538 0.80 -11.10 34.47
CA LYS A 538 2.03 -10.86 33.70
C LYS A 538 3.17 -10.32 34.54
N ILE A 539 2.87 -9.50 35.54
CA ILE A 539 3.87 -8.95 36.44
C ILE A 539 4.37 -10.05 37.39
N LEU A 540 3.45 -10.81 38.00
CA LEU A 540 3.81 -11.96 38.81
C LEU A 540 4.66 -12.98 38.04
N GLU A 541 4.27 -13.31 36.80
CA GLU A 541 5.00 -14.24 35.92
C GLU A 541 6.42 -13.78 35.58
N LYS A 542 6.70 -12.47 35.55
CA LYS A 542 7.97 -11.92 35.03
C LYS A 542 8.90 -11.39 36.13
N SER A 543 8.37 -10.69 37.12
CA SER A 543 9.15 -10.09 38.21
C SER A 543 8.93 -10.75 39.56
N GLY A 544 7.93 -11.63 39.71
CA GLY A 544 7.59 -12.27 40.98
C GLY A 544 6.88 -11.33 41.97
N LEU A 545 6.60 -10.08 41.58
CA LEU A 545 5.95 -9.10 42.44
C LEU A 545 4.43 -9.29 42.44
N GLU A 546 3.85 -9.34 43.63
CA GLU A 546 2.40 -9.28 43.81
C GLU A 546 1.92 -7.83 43.90
N LEU A 547 0.98 -7.46 43.04
CA LEU A 547 0.41 -6.12 42.99
C LEU A 547 -1.01 -6.12 43.57
N SER A 548 -1.27 -5.11 44.41
CA SER A 548 -2.53 -4.93 45.12
C SER A 548 -3.41 -3.83 44.54
N ARG A 549 -2.83 -2.76 43.98
CA ARG A 549 -3.56 -1.58 43.47
C ARG A 549 -2.80 -0.86 42.36
N ILE A 550 -3.51 -0.36 41.34
CA ILE A 550 -2.98 0.59 40.35
C ILE A 550 -2.99 1.99 40.95
N ASN A 551 -1.85 2.69 40.94
CA ASN A 551 -1.74 4.03 41.50
C ASN A 551 -2.04 5.12 40.47
N ASN A 552 -1.59 4.93 39.22
CA ASN A 552 -1.89 5.84 38.12
C ASN A 552 -1.99 5.05 36.81
N GLU A 553 -2.81 5.52 35.88
CA GLU A 553 -2.91 5.00 34.52
C GLU A 553 -2.27 6.00 33.57
N LEU A 554 -1.30 5.54 32.79
CA LEU A 554 -0.69 6.34 31.73
C LEU A 554 -1.56 6.27 30.46
N GLU A 555 -1.29 7.17 29.52
CA GLU A 555 -1.98 7.13 28.24
C GLU A 555 -1.81 5.77 27.57
N ILE A 556 -2.92 5.22 27.09
CA ILE A 556 -2.93 4.02 26.25
C ILE A 556 -2.08 4.34 25.02
N ARG A 557 -1.30 3.38 24.53
CA ARG A 557 -0.50 3.56 23.31
C ARG A 557 -0.73 2.45 22.31
N ALA A 558 -0.76 2.78 21.02
CA ALA A 558 -0.64 1.78 19.97
C ALA A 558 0.84 1.42 19.80
N GLN A 559 1.19 0.17 20.03
CA GLN A 559 2.55 -0.35 19.82
C GLN A 559 2.51 -1.48 18.81
N THR A 560 3.46 -1.44 17.88
CA THR A 560 3.68 -2.54 16.94
C THR A 560 4.75 -3.45 17.56
N ARG A 561 4.31 -4.48 18.31
CA ARG A 561 5.22 -5.31 19.15
C ARG A 561 6.14 -6.19 18.30
N ASN A 562 5.62 -6.62 17.16
CA ASN A 562 6.32 -7.22 16.03
C ASN A 562 5.86 -6.45 14.78
N LYS A 563 6.59 -6.47 13.65
CA LYS A 563 6.18 -5.84 12.36
C LYS A 563 4.80 -6.33 11.81
N GLU A 564 4.01 -7.06 12.59
CA GLU A 564 2.86 -7.90 12.22
C GLU A 564 1.65 -7.73 13.17
N GLU A 565 1.84 -7.37 14.45
CA GLU A 565 0.74 -7.24 15.41
C GLU A 565 0.68 -5.82 16.00
N ILE A 566 -0.46 -5.19 15.80
CA ILE A 566 -0.82 -3.95 16.49
C ILE A 566 -1.35 -4.36 17.85
N CYS A 567 -0.61 -3.96 18.88
CA CYS A 567 -1.00 -4.09 20.26
C CYS A 567 -1.49 -2.73 20.76
N VAL A 568 -2.64 -2.70 21.42
CA VAL A 568 -3.00 -1.60 22.30
C VAL A 568 -2.34 -1.85 23.65
N ALA A 569 -1.36 -1.04 24.00
CA ALA A 569 -0.61 -1.12 25.25
C ALA A 569 -1.32 -0.30 26.33
N PHE A 570 -1.76 -0.97 27.40
CA PHE A 570 -2.20 -0.36 28.65
C PHE A 570 -0.99 -0.23 29.57
N LEU A 571 -0.72 0.99 30.01
CA LEU A 571 0.46 1.34 30.78
C LEU A 571 0.02 1.83 32.16
N CYS A 572 0.50 1.18 33.22
CA CYS A 572 0.08 1.47 34.59
C CYS A 572 1.29 1.76 35.49
N ILE A 573 1.15 2.70 36.42
CA ILE A 573 2.14 3.03 37.45
C ILE A 573 1.76 2.35 38.76
N PHE A 574 2.75 1.72 39.39
CA PHE A 574 2.66 1.08 40.69
C PHE A 574 3.76 1.58 41.62
N TYR A 575 3.47 1.61 42.93
CA TYR A 575 4.48 1.76 43.97
C TYR A 575 4.53 0.50 44.81
N VAL A 576 5.74 0.03 45.10
CA VAL A 576 5.94 -1.07 46.05
C VAL A 576 6.31 -0.46 47.40
N SER A 577 5.32 -0.30 48.28
CA SER A 577 5.54 0.13 49.68
C SER A 577 5.11 -0.94 50.71
N GLN A 578 4.16 -1.83 50.37
CA GLN A 578 3.73 -2.95 51.20
C GLN A 578 3.60 -4.21 50.35
N ILE A 579 4.60 -5.09 50.44
CA ILE A 579 4.39 -6.50 50.12
C ILE A 579 3.72 -7.08 51.37
N GLU A 580 2.50 -7.61 51.24
CA GLU A 580 1.95 -8.51 52.25
C GLU A 580 2.97 -9.64 52.43
N ALA A 581 3.72 -9.60 53.53
CA ALA A 581 4.75 -10.58 53.81
C ALA A 581 4.10 -11.98 53.81
N PRO A 582 4.68 -12.99 53.14
CA PRO A 582 4.31 -14.36 53.43
C PRO A 582 4.55 -14.57 54.93
N ARG A 583 3.50 -15.01 55.65
CA ARG A 583 3.51 -15.22 57.09
C ARG A 583 4.73 -16.07 57.51
N PHE A 584 5.78 -15.41 57.98
CA PHE A 584 6.85 -16.02 58.74
C PHE A 584 7.11 -15.16 59.98
N PRO A 585 7.19 -15.76 61.18
CA PRO A 585 7.57 -15.05 62.39
C PRO A 585 9.09 -14.91 62.38
N ASP A 586 9.57 -13.67 62.27
CA ASP A 586 10.67 -13.08 63.05
C ASP A 586 11.28 -11.89 62.31
N GLU A 587 11.62 -10.88 63.10
CA GLU A 587 11.94 -9.51 62.71
C GLU A 587 13.17 -9.41 61.78
N LEU A 588 12.99 -8.76 60.61
CA LEU A 588 14.09 -8.27 59.76
C LEU A 588 14.00 -6.74 59.62
N PRO A 589 15.14 -6.02 59.75
CA PRO A 589 15.17 -4.56 59.85
C PRO A 589 14.74 -3.86 58.54
N LEU A 590 14.08 -2.71 58.69
CA LEU A 590 13.64 -1.86 57.58
C LEU A 590 14.85 -1.38 56.74
N GLY A 591 14.79 -1.60 55.43
CA GLY A 591 15.75 -1.05 54.46
C GLY A 591 16.29 -2.01 53.40
N ARG A 592 16.01 -3.33 53.47
CA ARG A 592 16.47 -4.34 52.48
C ARG A 592 15.36 -5.09 51.73
N LYS A 593 14.10 -4.65 51.82
CA LYS A 593 12.94 -5.48 51.46
C LYS A 593 12.64 -5.60 49.95
N CYS A 594 13.02 -4.64 49.10
CA CYS A 594 12.64 -4.67 47.68
C CYS A 594 13.57 -5.54 46.81
N ASP A 595 14.89 -5.42 46.93
CA ASP A 595 15.85 -6.18 46.09
C ASP A 595 15.77 -7.70 46.29
N GLU A 596 15.43 -8.17 47.50
CA GLU A 596 15.28 -9.60 47.81
C GLU A 596 13.93 -10.18 47.35
N SER A 597 12.99 -9.32 46.94
CA SER A 597 11.62 -9.71 46.58
C SER A 597 11.39 -9.90 45.08
N VAL A 598 12.24 -9.30 44.23
CA VAL A 598 12.17 -9.50 42.78
C VAL A 598 12.70 -10.89 42.46
N ARG A 599 11.80 -11.77 42.00
CA ARG A 599 12.13 -13.13 41.55
C ARG A 599 11.87 -13.21 40.06
N ILE A 600 12.95 -13.13 39.29
CA ILE A 600 12.86 -13.15 37.83
C ILE A 600 12.54 -14.55 37.35
N ASN A 601 11.73 -14.63 36.30
CA ASN A 601 11.55 -15.85 35.55
C ASN A 601 12.80 -16.15 34.70
N ALA A 602 13.62 -17.08 35.19
CA ALA A 602 14.88 -17.48 34.56
C ALA A 602 14.74 -18.07 33.15
N GLU A 603 13.54 -18.51 32.73
CA GLU A 603 13.30 -18.98 31.36
C GLU A 603 13.20 -17.83 30.34
N LYS A 604 12.87 -16.61 30.80
CA LYS A 604 12.56 -15.47 29.90
C LYS A 604 13.49 -14.28 30.06
N HIS A 605 14.13 -14.13 31.22
CA HIS A 605 14.91 -12.95 31.57
C HIS A 605 16.22 -13.35 32.28
N GLN A 606 17.28 -12.62 31.99
CA GLN A 606 18.65 -12.92 32.46
C GLN A 606 18.99 -12.21 33.77
N GLY A 607 18.29 -11.11 34.08
CA GLY A 607 18.60 -10.22 35.20
C GLY A 607 17.56 -9.12 35.37
N PHE A 608 17.73 -8.30 36.41
CA PHE A 608 16.91 -7.12 36.68
C PHE A 608 17.81 -6.01 37.22
N THR A 609 17.36 -4.76 37.09
CA THR A 609 18.01 -3.60 37.68
C THR A 609 16.96 -2.58 38.12
N TRP A 610 17.33 -1.75 39.08
CA TRP A 610 16.57 -0.56 39.48
C TRP A 610 17.25 0.67 38.87
N ALA A 611 16.63 1.28 37.88
CA ALA A 611 17.17 2.42 37.15
C ALA A 611 16.58 3.74 37.65
N THR A 612 17.44 4.76 37.81
CA THR A 612 17.06 6.14 38.11
C THR A 612 16.60 6.89 36.84
N GLU A 613 15.98 8.06 37.02
CA GLU A 613 15.57 8.92 35.90
C GLU A 613 16.77 9.31 35.01
N ASP A 614 17.91 9.65 35.63
CA ASP A 614 19.12 10.08 34.92
C ASP A 614 19.79 8.93 34.16
N GLU A 615 19.82 7.71 34.72
CA GLU A 615 20.36 6.54 34.02
C GLU A 615 19.53 6.17 32.78
N VAL A 616 18.21 6.27 32.88
CA VAL A 616 17.31 6.04 31.74
C VAL A 616 17.48 7.14 30.68
N ARG A 617 17.62 8.40 31.10
CA ARG A 617 17.82 9.53 30.18
C ARG A 617 19.11 9.39 29.38
N ASN A 618 20.19 8.94 30.05
CA ASN A 618 21.53 8.78 29.49
C ASN A 618 21.78 7.41 28.81
N ASP A 619 20.74 6.59 28.60
CA ASP A 619 20.83 5.29 27.93
C ASP A 619 21.83 4.30 28.55
N VAL A 620 22.01 4.38 29.88
CA VAL A 620 22.83 3.41 30.64
C VAL A 620 22.27 1.99 30.47
N TYR A 621 20.94 1.88 30.39
CA TYR A 621 20.22 0.65 30.14
C TYR A 621 19.42 0.80 28.83
N PRO A 622 19.88 0.25 27.69
CA PRO A 622 19.21 0.43 26.40
C PRO A 622 17.86 -0.29 26.39
N VAL A 623 16.78 0.50 26.43
CA VAL A 623 15.38 0.03 26.41
C VAL A 623 14.86 0.01 24.98
N LEU A 624 14.08 -1.01 24.60
CA LEU A 624 13.54 -1.15 23.25
C LEU A 624 12.27 -0.30 23.02
N GLY A 625 12.17 0.28 21.82
CA GLY A 625 10.96 0.97 21.34
C GLY A 625 10.67 2.28 22.06
N ASP A 626 9.40 2.56 22.30
CA ASP A 626 8.88 3.77 22.95
C ASP A 626 8.90 3.70 24.50
N GLN A 627 9.39 2.60 25.07
CA GLN A 627 9.40 2.38 26.52
C GLN A 627 10.25 3.41 27.27
N LYS A 628 11.34 3.92 26.67
CA LYS A 628 12.11 5.03 27.27
C LYS A 628 11.23 6.26 27.51
N ALA A 629 10.43 6.64 26.53
CA ALA A 629 9.51 7.77 26.66
C ALA A 629 8.43 7.49 27.72
N THR A 630 7.91 6.26 27.80
CA THR A 630 6.97 5.86 28.85
C THR A 630 7.56 5.98 30.25
N ILE A 631 8.79 5.51 30.44
CA ILE A 631 9.45 5.55 31.75
C ILE A 631 9.65 7.01 32.20
N LEU A 632 10.12 7.88 31.30
CA LEU A 632 10.32 9.30 31.61
C LEU A 632 8.99 10.02 31.89
N GLU A 633 7.92 9.69 31.16
CA GLU A 633 6.57 10.18 31.44
C GLU A 633 6.09 9.74 32.83
N ALA A 634 6.35 8.49 33.21
CA ALA A 634 5.99 7.98 34.53
C ALA A 634 6.75 8.68 35.67
N PHE A 635 8.04 9.01 35.48
CA PHE A 635 8.81 9.84 36.41
C PHE A 635 8.21 11.25 36.53
N ALA A 636 7.82 11.87 35.41
CA ALA A 636 7.19 13.20 35.42
C ALA A 636 5.80 13.19 36.07
N ALA A 637 5.03 12.12 35.88
CA ALA A 637 3.69 11.93 36.47
C ALA A 637 3.72 11.57 37.96
N THR A 638 4.91 11.33 38.52
CA THR A 638 5.11 10.90 39.91
C THR A 638 5.65 12.06 40.75
N PRO A 639 4.86 12.64 41.68
CA PRO A 639 5.32 13.74 42.52
C PRO A 639 6.43 13.28 43.47
N ARG A 640 7.56 14.00 43.52
CA ARG A 640 8.66 13.73 44.48
C ARG A 640 8.24 13.84 45.95
N SER A 641 7.13 14.52 46.23
CA SER A 641 6.53 14.63 47.57
C SER A 641 5.75 13.38 48.02
N SER A 642 5.42 12.46 47.12
CA SER A 642 4.63 11.24 47.40
C SER A 642 5.40 10.17 48.18
N LEU A 643 6.73 10.31 48.25
CA LEU A 643 7.63 9.39 48.95
C LEU A 643 7.38 9.28 50.47
N TRP A 644 6.64 10.23 51.05
CA TRP A 644 6.41 10.32 52.51
C TRP A 644 4.96 10.10 52.94
N GLN A 645 4.03 9.89 51.99
CA GLN A 645 2.58 9.74 52.28
C GLN A 645 2.02 8.35 51.95
N LEU A 646 2.83 7.42 51.45
CA LEU A 646 2.43 6.05 51.08
C LEU A 646 2.92 5.00 52.08
#